data_AF-A0A7V3CTD1-F1
#
_entry.id   AF-A0A7V3CTD1-F1
#
_cell.length_a   1.000
_cell.length_b   1.000
_cell.length_c   1.000
_cell.angle_alpha   90.00
_cell.angle_beta   90.00
_cell.angle_gamma   90.00
#
_symmetry.space_group_name_H-M   'P 1'
#
loop_
_entity.id
_entity.type
_entity.pdbx_description
1 polymer ?
#
loop_
_entity_poly.entity_id
_entity_poly.type
_entity_poly.pdbx_seq_one_letter_code
_entity_poly.pdbx_strand_id
1 'polypeptide(L)'
;QKKNLKLRYADSVAYATDEDKKTEYLLRLAELTQNENFAQSYEYSREAIRLAQKNRNVKALVRAYDALGDAYWFHTDYSKAQSYYFKSFRINDSLNDKLGIANSSYNIGWIICIQQKKYNEAHYFYKALNTFIDLKDTFGISKVYNALGNMFNDKYASDRQKSSFDSALKYYNIGIEIQKFIKSNAKMAIFYSNIGQLMYLSGDYKSAIYYTEKSQYYFNKSQDSIGYFLNLANLSGYHTKIGEVDKALEMLHKTYSHCLRNDNRDILITIYKNYYEAYKAKKNTEKALFFLERYNSFNDSIQKEINSSTLNDLKNNYELEKKETSIQELKQANEIQELKAQKNRFALIGVGVILLVIIVITYLLYKRNKEKNSANLLLKEQNAIISQKKQEIESSIHYAKGIQTSFFPDVNELKSVFPDSFIFYRPKDVVSGDFYWFHKIENYFYCVAADCTGHGVPGALMSIVSVDKITQALFEKKLREPSQILSHINIEIKKALKQHDDQAKQKDGLDIALLRFDLNTNIVTFSGANRPLFVISNAQINEYKADKVAIAGFTPDHYEFNQTSVQLNKGDAVYVFSDGYADQFGGKEGKKFMTKNFKSLLLNVAGKPMMEQEKQVLSAHYDWKGSYEQVDDILVIGVKI
;
A
#
# COMPACT_ATOMS: atom_id res chain seq x y z
N GLN A 1 58.72 8.74 39.85
CA GLN A 1 57.33 8.41 40.24
C GLN A 1 56.53 7.72 39.11
N LYS A 2 56.42 8.28 37.89
CA LYS A 2 55.68 7.64 36.77
C LYS A 2 56.14 6.21 36.44
N LYS A 3 57.45 5.94 36.41
CA LYS A 3 57.99 4.58 36.16
C LYS A 3 57.51 3.54 37.18
N ASN A 4 57.44 3.90 38.47
CA ASN A 4 56.92 3.03 39.53
C ASN A 4 55.40 2.82 39.43
N LEU A 5 54.66 3.81 38.92
CA LEU A 5 53.22 3.67 38.67
C LEU A 5 52.95 2.68 37.53
N LYS A 6 53.71 2.78 36.43
CA LYS A 6 53.59 1.86 35.28
C LYS A 6 53.81 0.40 35.67
N LEU A 7 54.88 0.13 36.43
CA LEU A 7 55.18 -1.21 36.94
C LEU A 7 54.02 -1.76 37.79
N ARG A 8 53.50 -0.96 38.73
CA ARG A 8 52.37 -1.36 39.57
C ARG A 8 51.11 -1.69 38.76
N TYR A 9 50.79 -0.91 37.73
CA TYR A 9 49.62 -1.19 36.88
C TYR A 9 49.85 -2.39 35.96
N ALA A 10 51.07 -2.60 35.45
CA ALA A 10 51.42 -3.79 34.67
C ALA A 10 51.25 -5.08 35.50
N ASP A 11 51.75 -5.07 36.74
CA ASP A 11 51.53 -6.16 37.70
C ASP A 11 50.03 -6.36 37.97
N SER A 12 49.29 -5.26 38.18
CA SER A 12 47.85 -5.31 38.43
C SER A 12 47.05 -5.91 37.26
N VAL A 13 47.47 -5.70 36.00
CA VAL A 13 46.87 -6.34 34.82
C VAL A 13 47.14 -7.85 34.80
N ALA A 14 48.34 -8.28 35.20
CA ALA A 14 48.73 -9.69 35.20
C ALA A 14 47.97 -10.50 36.27
N TYR A 15 47.67 -9.90 37.42
CA TYR A 15 46.97 -10.56 38.53
C TYR A 15 45.46 -10.30 38.59
N ALA A 16 44.90 -9.46 37.72
CA ALA A 16 43.47 -9.18 37.70
C ALA A 16 42.67 -10.37 37.12
N THR A 17 41.85 -10.99 37.97
CA THR A 17 40.88 -12.03 37.58
C THR A 17 39.55 -11.44 37.10
N ASP A 18 39.24 -10.21 37.50
CA ASP A 18 38.06 -9.44 37.09
C ASP A 18 38.36 -8.68 35.79
N GLU A 19 37.61 -8.98 34.72
CA GLU A 19 37.84 -8.41 33.39
C GLU A 19 37.54 -6.90 33.31
N ASP A 20 36.63 -6.36 34.13
CA ASP A 20 36.36 -4.92 34.17
C ASP A 20 37.47 -4.16 34.90
N LYS A 21 37.98 -4.70 36.01
CA LYS A 21 39.18 -4.14 36.68
C LYS A 21 40.39 -4.22 35.78
N LYS A 22 40.56 -5.33 35.06
CA LYS A 22 41.64 -5.49 34.07
C LYS A 22 41.55 -4.43 32.98
N THR A 23 40.34 -4.16 32.49
CA THR A 23 40.08 -3.10 31.51
C THR A 23 40.48 -1.73 32.04
N GLU A 24 40.12 -1.38 33.28
CA GLU A 24 40.52 -0.11 33.89
C GLU A 24 42.05 0.01 34.02
N TYR A 25 42.74 -1.05 34.44
CA TYR A 25 44.20 -1.02 34.53
C TYR A 25 44.88 -0.87 33.17
N LEU A 26 44.35 -1.51 32.12
CA LEU A 26 44.82 -1.35 30.75
C LEU A 26 44.63 0.08 30.26
N LEU A 27 43.49 0.71 30.55
CA LEU A 27 43.26 2.13 30.23
C LEU A 27 44.27 3.05 30.93
N ARG A 28 44.58 2.79 32.21
CA ARG A 28 45.62 3.55 32.93
C ARG A 28 47.01 3.34 32.34
N LEU A 29 47.34 2.14 31.91
CA LEU A 29 48.61 1.89 31.22
C LEU A 29 48.67 2.63 29.89
N ALA A 30 47.60 2.60 29.10
CA ALA A 30 47.51 3.33 27.84
C ALA A 30 47.70 4.83 28.06
N GLU A 31 47.01 5.43 29.03
CA GLU A 31 47.14 6.84 29.42
C GLU A 31 48.59 7.20 29.84
N LEU A 32 49.29 6.28 30.51
CA LEU A 32 50.66 6.49 30.98
C LEU A 32 51.71 6.31 29.87
N THR A 33 51.42 5.56 28.81
CA THR A 33 52.37 5.27 27.71
C THR A 33 52.09 6.05 26.43
N GLN A 34 50.94 6.74 26.34
CA GLN A 34 50.47 7.41 25.12
C GLN A 34 51.45 8.41 24.50
N ASN A 35 52.34 9.02 25.28
CA ASN A 35 53.34 9.98 24.81
C ASN A 35 54.78 9.44 24.79
N GLU A 36 54.99 8.17 25.17
CA GLU A 36 56.33 7.56 25.30
C GLU A 36 56.54 6.41 24.32
N ASN A 37 55.51 5.59 24.08
CA ASN A 37 55.62 4.41 23.24
C ASN A 37 54.29 4.08 22.57
N PHE A 38 54.20 4.36 21.27
CA PHE A 38 53.01 4.09 20.46
C PHE A 38 52.55 2.64 20.56
N ALA A 39 53.46 1.69 20.32
CA ALA A 39 53.12 0.26 20.29
C ALA A 39 52.50 -0.20 21.60
N GLN A 40 53.07 0.18 22.75
CA GLN A 40 52.50 -0.20 24.05
C GLN A 40 51.13 0.43 24.29
N SER A 41 50.99 1.75 24.04
CA SER A 41 49.71 2.44 24.24
C SER A 41 48.61 1.89 23.33
N TYR A 42 48.97 1.58 22.08
CA TYR A 42 48.10 0.95 21.09
C TYR A 42 47.63 -0.44 21.55
N GLU A 43 48.56 -1.31 21.97
CA GLU A 43 48.26 -2.66 22.44
C GLU A 43 47.33 -2.64 23.67
N TYR A 44 47.63 -1.80 24.66
CA TYR A 44 46.78 -1.67 25.86
C TYR A 44 45.39 -1.13 25.52
N SER A 45 45.30 -0.11 24.66
CA SER A 45 44.02 0.45 24.23
C SER A 45 43.19 -0.55 23.43
N ARG A 46 43.81 -1.32 22.53
CA ARG A 46 43.12 -2.33 21.72
C ARG A 46 42.61 -3.49 22.58
N GLU A 47 43.41 -3.94 23.54
CA GLU A 47 42.97 -4.98 24.47
C GLU A 47 41.85 -4.48 25.40
N ALA A 48 41.91 -3.22 25.83
CA ALA A 48 40.82 -2.59 26.57
C ALA A 48 39.53 -2.49 25.72
N ILE A 49 39.61 -2.16 24.43
CA ILE A 49 38.46 -2.19 23.50
C ILE A 49 37.86 -3.59 23.46
N ARG A 50 38.70 -4.63 23.28
CA ARG A 50 38.25 -6.03 23.18
C ARG A 50 37.49 -6.47 24.43
N LEU A 51 38.05 -6.19 25.62
CA LEU A 51 37.41 -6.53 26.90
C LEU A 51 36.14 -5.72 27.14
N ALA A 52 36.16 -4.42 26.87
CA ALA A 52 34.99 -3.56 27.01
C ALA A 52 33.83 -4.00 26.10
N GLN A 53 34.11 -4.43 24.86
CA GLN A 53 33.10 -4.99 23.95
C GLN A 53 32.55 -6.33 24.46
N LYS A 54 33.43 -7.24 24.91
CA LYS A 54 33.05 -8.54 25.47
C LYS A 54 32.10 -8.36 26.66
N ASN A 55 32.42 -7.42 27.56
CA ASN A 55 31.65 -7.15 28.77
C ASN A 55 30.49 -6.18 28.55
N ARG A 56 30.31 -5.68 27.32
CA ARG A 56 29.32 -4.64 26.97
C ARG A 56 29.44 -3.38 27.83
N ASN A 57 30.65 -3.07 28.29
CA ASN A 57 30.96 -1.90 29.10
C ASN A 57 31.20 -0.69 28.19
N VAL A 58 30.11 0.00 27.83
CA VAL A 58 30.14 1.10 26.87
C VAL A 58 31.01 2.27 27.35
N LYS A 59 31.04 2.55 28.67
CA LYS A 59 31.88 3.63 29.23
C LYS A 59 33.37 3.33 29.12
N ALA A 60 33.77 2.08 29.40
CA ALA A 60 35.16 1.65 29.20
C ALA A 60 35.55 1.68 27.72
N LEU A 61 34.62 1.33 26.82
CA LEU A 61 34.84 1.38 25.38
C LEU A 61 35.11 2.80 24.87
N VAL A 62 34.35 3.80 25.35
CA VAL A 62 34.62 5.22 25.06
C VAL A 62 36.03 5.60 25.48
N ARG A 63 36.40 5.33 26.73
CA ARG A 63 37.74 5.65 27.25
C ARG A 63 38.84 4.95 26.47
N ALA A 64 38.60 3.72 25.99
CA ALA A 64 39.56 2.99 25.20
C ALA A 64 39.74 3.61 23.81
N TYR A 65 38.66 4.11 23.19
CA TYR A 65 38.76 4.88 21.94
C TYR A 65 39.45 6.24 22.15
N ASP A 66 39.19 6.93 23.26
CA ASP A 66 39.90 8.18 23.58
C ASP A 66 41.39 7.93 23.80
N ALA A 67 41.76 6.89 24.56
CA ALA A 67 43.16 6.52 24.79
C ALA A 67 43.88 6.16 23.48
N LEU A 68 43.19 5.47 22.57
CA LEU A 68 43.72 5.15 21.25
C LEU A 68 43.86 6.41 20.38
N GLY A 69 42.89 7.33 20.46
CA GLY A 69 42.97 8.64 19.81
C GLY A 69 44.15 9.45 20.30
N ASP A 70 44.37 9.49 21.62
CA ASP A 70 45.53 10.14 22.25
C ASP A 70 46.84 9.50 21.77
N ALA A 71 46.93 8.17 21.75
CA ALA A 71 48.12 7.46 21.27
C ALA A 71 48.50 7.88 19.84
N TYR A 72 47.53 7.92 18.92
CA TYR A 72 47.75 8.37 17.55
C TYR A 72 48.08 9.88 17.48
N TRP A 73 47.46 10.70 18.31
CA TRP A 73 47.71 12.15 18.36
C TRP A 73 49.16 12.46 18.77
N PHE A 74 49.67 11.81 19.83
CA PHE A 74 51.05 12.01 20.30
C PHE A 74 52.09 11.54 19.28
N HIS A 75 51.72 10.60 18.40
CA HIS A 75 52.60 10.03 17.37
C HIS A 75 52.24 10.53 15.96
N THR A 76 51.66 11.72 15.85
CA THR A 76 51.47 12.51 14.62
C THR A 76 50.49 11.97 13.57
N ASP A 77 49.83 10.83 13.80
CA ASP A 77 48.75 10.35 12.92
C ASP A 77 47.41 11.00 13.29
N TYR A 78 47.28 12.26 12.91
CA TYR A 78 46.09 13.05 13.23
C TYR A 78 44.81 12.55 12.55
N SER A 79 44.93 11.83 11.43
CA SER A 79 43.77 11.26 10.72
C SER A 79 43.13 10.14 11.52
N LYS A 80 43.95 9.18 11.99
CA LYS A 80 43.45 8.09 12.84
C LYS A 80 43.00 8.61 14.20
N ALA A 81 43.74 9.55 14.80
CA ALA A 81 43.33 10.18 16.06
C ALA A 81 41.92 10.81 15.93
N GLN A 82 41.67 11.54 14.85
CA GLN A 82 40.36 12.13 14.55
C GLN A 82 39.27 11.06 14.43
N SER A 83 39.54 9.96 13.72
CA SER A 83 38.59 8.84 13.56
C SER A 83 38.18 8.23 14.91
N TYR A 84 39.15 7.97 15.80
CA TYR A 84 38.85 7.39 17.11
C TYR A 84 38.15 8.38 18.05
N TYR A 85 38.51 9.66 18.04
CA TYR A 85 37.76 10.67 18.78
C TYR A 85 36.32 10.82 18.27
N PHE A 86 36.07 10.67 16.97
CA PHE A 86 34.70 10.62 16.43
C PHE A 86 33.93 9.37 16.88
N LYS A 87 34.58 8.21 16.98
CA LYS A 87 33.95 7.00 17.54
C LYS A 87 33.55 7.21 19.00
N SER A 88 34.46 7.75 19.81
CA SER A 88 34.18 8.15 21.20
C SER A 88 33.03 9.16 21.29
N PHE A 89 33.09 10.23 20.49
CA PHE A 89 32.04 11.26 20.41
C PHE A 89 30.66 10.66 20.13
N ARG A 90 30.54 9.80 19.11
CA ARG A 90 29.24 9.20 18.73
C ARG A 90 28.64 8.35 19.85
N ILE A 91 29.49 7.61 20.57
CA ILE A 91 29.03 6.80 21.69
C ILE A 91 28.61 7.72 22.86
N ASN A 92 29.40 8.73 23.19
CA ASN A 92 29.05 9.70 24.23
C ASN A 92 27.74 10.45 23.90
N ASP A 93 27.53 10.80 22.63
CA ASP A 93 26.28 11.39 22.13
C ASP A 93 25.09 10.45 22.35
N SER A 94 25.24 9.16 21.99
CA SER A 94 24.20 8.15 22.23
C SER A 94 23.89 7.90 23.71
N LEU A 95 24.87 8.11 24.59
CA LEU A 95 24.73 7.99 26.04
C LEU A 95 24.23 9.28 26.70
N ASN A 96 24.11 10.38 25.95
CA ASN A 96 23.93 11.73 26.48
C ASN A 96 24.98 12.10 27.54
N ASP A 97 26.20 11.57 27.44
CA ASP A 97 27.32 11.91 28.32
C ASP A 97 27.89 13.27 27.93
N LYS A 98 27.35 14.33 28.55
CA LYS A 98 27.78 15.71 28.32
C LYS A 98 29.29 15.90 28.51
N LEU A 99 29.88 15.28 29.53
CA LEU A 99 31.31 15.44 29.80
C LEU A 99 32.15 14.77 28.71
N GLY A 100 31.76 13.55 28.31
CA GLY A 100 32.35 12.84 27.19
C GLY A 100 32.27 13.62 25.88
N ILE A 101 31.09 14.15 25.54
CA ILE A 101 30.86 14.99 24.35
C ILE A 101 31.77 16.23 24.37
N ALA A 102 31.92 16.89 25.52
CA ALA A 102 32.77 18.07 25.66
C ALA A 102 34.25 17.73 25.43
N ASN A 103 34.74 16.64 26.03
CA ASN A 103 36.12 16.17 25.86
C ASN A 103 36.41 15.75 24.41
N SER A 104 35.55 14.94 23.79
CA SER A 104 35.74 14.53 22.40
C SER A 104 35.68 15.74 21.45
N SER A 105 34.75 16.69 21.67
CA SER A 105 34.67 17.93 20.88
C SER A 105 35.93 18.78 21.01
N TYR A 106 36.50 18.87 22.22
CA TYR A 106 37.77 19.57 22.47
C TYR A 106 38.94 18.92 21.73
N ASN A 107 39.05 17.57 21.77
CA ASN A 107 40.11 16.84 21.08
C ASN A 107 39.99 16.96 19.54
N ILE A 108 38.76 16.86 19.01
CA ILE A 108 38.47 17.07 17.59
C ILE A 108 38.83 18.51 17.18
N GLY A 109 38.47 19.50 18.00
CA GLY A 109 38.81 20.90 17.78
C GLY A 109 40.32 21.13 17.67
N TRP A 110 41.12 20.49 18.53
CA TRP A 110 42.58 20.56 18.43
C TRP A 110 43.12 20.06 17.11
N ILE A 111 42.63 18.92 16.62
CA ILE A 111 43.09 18.37 15.33
C ILE A 111 42.66 19.29 14.18
N ILE A 112 41.38 19.65 14.10
CA ILE A 112 40.86 20.37 12.94
C ILE A 112 41.35 21.83 12.93
N CYS A 113 41.24 22.53 14.06
CA CYS A 113 41.51 23.97 14.10
C CYS A 113 43.01 24.27 14.18
N ILE A 114 43.77 23.51 14.97
CA ILE A 114 45.20 23.77 15.19
C ILE A 114 46.06 22.99 14.20
N GLN A 115 45.92 21.67 14.14
CA GLN A 115 46.80 20.85 13.29
C GLN A 115 46.50 21.00 11.80
N GLN A 116 45.21 20.96 11.40
CA GLN A 116 44.81 21.15 10.00
C GLN A 116 44.67 22.63 9.61
N LYS A 117 44.92 23.57 10.55
CA LYS A 117 44.79 25.03 10.38
C LYS A 117 43.43 25.49 9.83
N LYS A 118 42.36 24.71 10.09
CA LYS A 118 40.99 25.06 9.68
C LYS A 118 40.31 25.91 10.74
N TYR A 119 40.75 27.16 10.90
CA TYR A 119 40.28 28.06 11.96
C TYR A 119 38.77 28.36 11.92
N ASN A 120 38.13 28.23 10.75
CA ASN A 120 36.68 28.42 10.60
C ASN A 120 35.86 27.34 11.31
N GLU A 121 36.48 26.21 11.69
CA GLU A 121 35.84 25.09 12.39
C GLU A 121 35.89 25.24 13.93
N ALA A 122 36.13 26.46 14.43
CA ALA A 122 36.18 26.77 15.86
C ALA A 122 34.88 26.40 16.63
N HIS A 123 33.79 26.11 15.91
CA HIS A 123 32.54 25.63 16.47
C HIS A 123 32.72 24.39 17.36
N TYR A 124 33.69 23.50 17.08
CA TYR A 124 34.01 22.37 17.96
C TYR A 124 34.51 22.81 19.34
N PHE A 125 35.37 23.83 19.39
CA PHE A 125 35.81 24.41 20.65
C PHE A 125 34.67 25.15 21.36
N TYR A 126 33.85 25.92 20.65
CA TYR A 126 32.69 26.59 21.27
C TYR A 126 31.67 25.59 21.83
N LYS A 127 31.45 24.45 21.16
CA LYS A 127 30.63 23.36 21.68
C LYS A 127 31.22 22.80 22.97
N ALA A 128 32.51 22.49 23.00
CA ALA A 128 33.17 22.02 24.23
C ALA A 128 33.07 23.05 25.36
N LEU A 129 33.32 24.33 25.06
CA LEU A 129 33.27 25.43 26.02
C LEU A 129 31.88 25.54 26.67
N ASN A 130 30.83 25.62 25.85
CA ASN A 130 29.46 25.75 26.35
C ASN A 130 29.08 24.57 27.25
N THR A 131 29.43 23.35 26.84
CA THR A 131 29.15 22.16 27.67
C THR A 131 29.94 22.18 28.98
N PHE A 132 31.21 22.59 28.99
CA PHE A 132 31.97 22.70 30.25
C PHE A 132 31.42 23.82 31.15
N ILE A 133 30.89 24.91 30.58
CA ILE A 133 30.17 25.96 31.34
C ILE A 133 28.93 25.37 32.02
N ASP A 134 28.10 24.62 31.27
CA ASP A 134 26.91 23.97 31.81
C ASP A 134 27.23 22.99 32.93
N LEU A 135 28.34 22.26 32.80
CA LEU A 135 28.84 21.32 33.81
C LEU A 135 29.56 22.00 34.98
N LYS A 136 29.78 23.32 34.92
CA LYS A 136 30.61 24.08 35.87
C LYS A 136 32.04 23.53 36.00
N ASP A 137 32.54 22.84 34.96
CA ASP A 137 33.89 22.29 34.93
C ASP A 137 34.89 23.40 34.62
N THR A 138 35.37 24.04 35.67
CA THR A 138 36.30 25.18 35.57
C THR A 138 37.63 24.78 34.92
N PHE A 139 38.04 23.53 35.07
CA PHE A 139 39.25 23.01 34.43
C PHE A 139 39.04 22.83 32.93
N GLY A 140 37.94 22.20 32.52
CA GLY A 140 37.51 22.07 31.12
C GLY A 140 37.39 23.44 30.43
N ILE A 141 36.70 24.40 31.05
CA ILE A 141 36.56 25.77 30.55
C ILE A 141 37.94 26.40 30.30
N SER A 142 38.85 26.31 31.26
CA SER A 142 40.19 26.88 31.10
C SER A 142 41.00 26.19 29.99
N LYS A 143 40.89 24.87 29.83
CA LYS A 143 41.54 24.14 28.74
C LYS A 143 41.08 24.66 27.38
N VAL A 144 39.77 24.86 27.20
CA VAL A 144 39.24 25.35 25.92
C VAL A 144 39.69 26.78 25.64
N TYR A 145 39.70 27.67 26.65
CA TYR A 145 40.21 29.03 26.44
C TYR A 145 41.70 29.07 26.06
N ASN A 146 42.52 28.17 26.62
CA ASN A 146 43.91 28.04 26.19
C ASN A 146 44.00 27.59 24.73
N ALA A 147 43.18 26.60 24.34
CA ALA A 147 43.16 26.10 22.96
C ALA A 147 42.69 27.18 21.96
N LEU A 148 41.64 27.93 22.29
CA LEU A 148 41.17 29.07 21.49
C LEU A 148 42.25 30.17 21.40
N GLY A 149 42.91 30.50 22.51
CA GLY A 149 44.05 31.44 22.50
C GLY A 149 45.16 30.98 21.56
N ASN A 150 45.55 29.70 21.64
CA ASN A 150 46.56 29.11 20.77
C ASN A 150 46.13 29.11 19.29
N MET A 151 44.86 28.83 19.01
CA MET A 151 44.29 28.88 17.66
C MET A 151 44.43 30.27 17.05
N PHE A 152 44.03 31.31 17.78
CA PHE A 152 44.13 32.68 17.31
C PHE A 152 45.56 33.20 17.25
N ASN A 153 46.46 32.69 18.11
CA ASN A 153 47.88 32.97 18.04
C ASN A 153 48.51 32.41 16.74
N ASP A 154 48.21 31.15 16.39
CA ASP A 154 48.67 30.52 15.15
C ASP A 154 48.06 31.20 13.91
N LYS A 155 46.79 31.57 13.99
CA LYS A 155 46.12 32.38 12.96
C LYS A 155 46.80 33.74 12.79
N TYR A 156 47.11 34.44 13.88
CA TYR A 156 47.84 35.72 13.86
C TYR A 156 49.25 35.57 13.26
N ALA A 157 49.97 34.49 13.60
CA ALA A 157 51.27 34.20 13.01
C ALA A 157 51.18 34.05 11.48
N SER A 158 50.04 33.56 10.97
CA SER A 158 49.77 33.35 9.55
C SER A 158 49.26 34.60 8.83
N ASP A 159 48.31 35.35 9.42
CA ASP A 159 47.61 36.45 8.75
C ASP A 159 48.08 37.86 9.13
N ARG A 160 48.81 37.99 10.25
CA ARG A 160 49.26 39.26 10.86
C ARG A 160 48.14 40.28 11.13
N GLN A 161 46.89 39.82 11.24
CA GLN A 161 45.74 40.70 11.46
C GLN A 161 45.58 41.06 12.94
N LYS A 162 45.25 42.33 13.19
CA LYS A 162 44.99 42.84 14.55
C LYS A 162 43.84 42.09 15.24
N SER A 163 42.80 41.71 14.50
CA SER A 163 41.65 40.96 15.03
C SER A 163 42.03 39.59 15.62
N SER A 164 42.94 38.87 14.95
CA SER A 164 43.47 37.57 15.41
C SER A 164 44.32 37.76 16.68
N PHE A 165 45.16 38.79 16.71
CA PHE A 165 45.95 39.15 17.89
C PHE A 165 45.07 39.48 19.11
N ASP A 166 44.09 40.38 18.92
CA ASP A 166 43.18 40.82 19.99
C ASP A 166 42.38 39.63 20.56
N SER A 167 41.97 38.70 19.69
CA SER A 167 41.26 37.48 20.09
C SER A 167 42.14 36.54 20.91
N ALA A 168 43.38 36.29 20.49
CA ALA A 168 44.33 35.46 21.24
C ALA A 168 44.56 36.04 22.65
N LEU A 169 44.85 37.34 22.73
CA LEU A 169 45.07 38.04 23.99
C LEU A 169 43.84 37.99 24.91
N LYS A 170 42.65 38.21 24.36
CA LYS A 170 41.38 38.10 25.10
C LYS A 170 41.22 36.71 25.72
N TYR A 171 41.37 35.64 24.95
CA TYR A 171 41.17 34.28 25.45
C TYR A 171 42.22 33.87 26.49
N TYR A 172 43.49 34.26 26.32
CA TYR A 172 44.49 34.02 27.34
C TYR A 172 44.21 34.76 28.66
N ASN A 173 43.76 36.02 28.61
CA ASN A 173 43.41 36.78 29.80
C ASN A 173 42.21 36.17 30.56
N ILE A 174 41.19 35.69 29.84
CA ILE A 174 40.08 34.96 30.46
C ILE A 174 40.61 33.70 31.18
N GLY A 175 41.50 32.95 30.53
CA GLY A 175 42.17 31.80 31.12
C GLY A 175 42.93 32.15 32.41
N ILE A 176 43.63 33.27 32.45
CA ILE A 176 44.33 33.77 33.65
C ILE A 176 43.36 34.03 34.79
N GLU A 177 42.24 34.72 34.55
CA GLU A 177 41.24 35.00 35.60
C GLU A 177 40.64 33.71 36.16
N ILE A 178 40.38 32.71 35.31
CA ILE A 178 39.94 31.39 35.75
C ILE A 178 41.02 30.70 36.61
N GLN A 179 42.28 30.73 36.19
CA GLN A 179 43.38 30.11 36.91
C GLN A 179 43.67 30.79 38.26
N LYS A 180 43.47 32.11 38.35
CA LYS A 180 43.48 32.86 39.62
C LYS A 180 42.38 32.38 40.55
N PHE A 181 41.16 32.22 40.04
CA PHE A 181 40.02 31.74 40.82
C PHE A 181 40.27 30.34 41.39
N ILE A 182 40.82 29.41 40.59
CA ILE A 182 41.16 28.05 41.06
C ILE A 182 42.54 27.93 41.74
N LYS A 183 43.23 29.06 41.95
CA LYS A 183 44.54 29.15 42.64
C LYS A 183 45.64 28.24 42.06
N SER A 184 45.64 28.01 40.74
CA SER A 184 46.63 27.16 40.08
C SER A 184 47.76 27.99 39.44
N ASN A 185 48.85 28.14 40.19
CA ASN A 185 50.02 28.91 39.74
C ASN A 185 50.66 28.34 38.46
N ALA A 186 50.84 27.02 38.38
CA ALA A 186 51.50 26.37 37.23
C ALA A 186 50.73 26.59 35.92
N LYS A 187 49.39 26.47 35.96
CA LYS A 187 48.57 26.66 34.75
C LYS A 187 48.44 28.15 34.39
N MET A 188 48.37 29.03 35.38
CA MET A 188 48.44 30.48 35.14
C MET A 188 49.75 30.90 34.46
N ALA A 189 50.87 30.27 34.84
CA ALA A 189 52.16 30.50 34.19
C ALA A 189 52.11 30.21 32.68
N ILE A 190 51.46 29.11 32.25
CA ILE A 190 51.32 28.75 30.84
C ILE A 190 50.65 29.87 30.04
N PHE A 191 49.56 30.45 30.53
CA PHE A 191 48.89 31.56 29.85
C PHE A 191 49.78 32.79 29.70
N TYR A 192 50.51 33.17 30.76
CA TYR A 192 51.47 34.27 30.68
C TYR A 192 52.61 33.99 29.69
N SER A 193 53.07 32.73 29.60
CA SER A 193 54.09 32.33 28.61
C SER A 193 53.56 32.48 27.19
N ASN A 194 52.32 32.04 26.94
CA ASN A 194 51.68 32.15 25.63
C ASN A 194 51.44 33.62 25.22
N ILE A 195 51.06 34.50 26.17
CA ILE A 195 51.01 35.95 25.93
C ILE A 195 52.40 36.49 25.60
N GLY A 196 53.44 36.08 26.32
CA GLY A 196 54.82 36.46 26.02
C GLY A 196 55.23 36.10 24.59
N GLN A 197 54.88 34.88 24.14
CA GLN A 197 55.11 34.45 22.77
C GLN A 197 54.30 35.26 21.74
N LEU A 198 53.04 35.58 22.05
CA LEU A 198 52.18 36.42 21.19
C LEU A 198 52.76 37.84 21.02
N MET A 199 53.25 38.45 22.11
CA MET A 199 53.92 39.76 22.08
C MET A 199 55.24 39.72 21.31
N TYR A 200 56.00 38.62 21.45
CA TYR A 200 57.20 38.42 20.66
C TYR A 200 56.87 38.34 19.16
N LEU A 201 55.81 37.63 18.78
CA LEU A 201 55.35 37.53 17.39
C LEU A 201 54.91 38.87 16.82
N SER A 202 54.34 39.77 17.63
CA SER A 202 53.97 41.13 17.19
C SER A 202 55.15 42.10 17.12
N GLY A 203 56.33 41.71 17.63
CA GLY A 203 57.52 42.54 17.68
C GLY A 203 57.63 43.42 18.93
N ASP A 204 56.66 43.36 19.86
CA ASP A 204 56.74 44.04 21.16
C ASP A 204 57.57 43.22 22.15
N TYR A 205 58.89 43.26 21.97
CA TYR A 205 59.83 42.51 22.77
C TYR A 205 59.85 42.93 24.25
N LYS A 206 59.51 44.18 24.57
CA LYS A 206 59.45 44.67 25.96
C LYS A 206 58.27 44.02 26.69
N SER A 207 57.09 44.00 26.07
CA SER A 207 55.93 43.29 26.63
C SER A 207 56.17 41.78 26.68
N ALA A 208 56.84 41.20 25.67
CA ALA A 208 57.20 39.78 25.69
C ALA A 208 58.05 39.41 26.92
N ILE A 209 59.08 40.20 27.22
CA ILE A 209 59.92 40.05 28.42
C ILE A 209 59.05 40.14 29.69
N TYR A 210 58.24 41.19 29.83
CA TYR A 210 57.39 41.40 31.00
C TYR A 210 56.45 40.22 31.29
N TYR A 211 55.75 39.72 30.27
CA TYR A 211 54.81 38.61 30.45
C TYR A 211 55.52 37.27 30.68
N THR A 212 56.68 37.04 30.05
CA THR A 212 57.46 35.82 30.31
C THR A 212 58.14 35.83 31.68
N GLU A 213 58.58 36.99 32.20
CA GLU A 213 59.05 37.13 33.58
C GLU A 213 57.94 36.84 34.59
N LYS A 214 56.71 37.34 34.34
CA LYS A 214 55.53 36.95 35.13
C LYS A 214 55.30 35.44 35.10
N SER A 215 55.36 34.82 33.92
CA SER A 215 55.21 33.37 33.79
C SER A 215 56.28 32.62 34.60
N GLN A 216 57.53 33.07 34.52
CA GLN A 216 58.65 32.49 35.26
C GLN A 216 58.48 32.59 36.79
N TYR A 217 57.97 33.70 37.30
CA TYR A 217 57.62 33.86 38.71
C TYR A 217 56.64 32.78 39.19
N TYR A 218 55.59 32.50 38.40
CA TYR A 218 54.59 31.50 38.77
C TYR A 218 55.08 30.06 38.64
N PHE A 219 55.90 29.73 37.64
CA PHE A 219 56.55 28.41 37.57
C PHE A 219 57.49 28.15 38.75
N ASN A 220 58.22 29.19 39.19
CA ASN A 220 59.06 29.10 40.39
C ASN A 220 58.21 28.83 41.64
N LYS A 221 57.08 29.54 41.80
CA LYS A 221 56.12 29.29 42.89
C LYS A 221 55.53 27.88 42.87
N SER A 222 55.32 27.29 41.70
CA SER A 222 54.79 25.94 41.58
C SER A 222 55.85 24.84 41.60
N GLN A 223 57.14 25.18 41.74
CA GLN A 223 58.28 24.25 41.67
C GLN A 223 58.31 23.43 40.36
N ASP A 224 57.79 23.99 39.26
CA ASP A 224 57.82 23.34 37.95
C ASP A 224 59.15 23.67 37.26
N SER A 225 60.11 22.76 37.40
CA SER A 225 61.45 22.92 36.85
C SER A 225 61.44 22.99 35.32
N ILE A 226 60.63 22.17 34.64
CA ILE A 226 60.61 22.10 33.18
C ILE A 226 60.07 23.41 32.59
N GLY A 227 58.92 23.87 33.10
CA GLY A 227 58.32 25.14 32.67
C GLY A 227 59.22 26.34 32.94
N TYR A 228 59.90 26.36 34.09
CA TYR A 228 60.85 27.42 34.45
C TYR A 228 62.00 27.54 33.44
N PHE A 229 62.65 26.43 33.08
CA PHE A 229 63.81 26.45 32.18
C PHE A 229 63.42 26.69 30.72
N LEU A 230 62.25 26.22 30.27
CA LEU A 230 61.73 26.57 28.94
C LEU A 230 61.49 28.09 28.81
N ASN A 231 60.88 28.70 29.82
CA ASN A 231 60.69 30.15 29.83
C ASN A 231 62.00 30.92 29.88
N LEU A 232 62.97 30.45 30.67
CA LEU A 232 64.29 31.07 30.74
C LEU A 232 65.00 31.03 29.37
N ALA A 233 64.85 29.93 28.63
CA ALA A 233 65.32 29.83 27.25
C ALA A 233 64.60 30.84 26.34
N ASN A 234 63.27 30.94 26.39
CA ASN A 234 62.51 31.90 25.57
C ASN A 234 62.90 33.36 25.87
N LEU A 235 63.01 33.71 27.16
CA LEU A 235 63.36 35.04 27.62
C LEU A 235 64.76 35.45 27.13
N SER A 236 65.72 34.53 27.05
CA SER A 236 67.03 34.80 26.44
C SER A 236 66.94 35.21 24.96
N GLY A 237 66.04 34.58 24.19
CA GLY A 237 65.78 34.96 22.81
C GLY A 237 65.21 36.37 22.70
N TYR A 238 64.37 36.77 23.66
CA TYR A 238 63.78 38.11 23.69
C TYR A 238 64.81 39.17 24.06
N HIS A 239 65.66 38.91 25.08
CA HIS A 239 66.78 39.79 25.44
C HIS A 239 67.77 39.97 24.29
N THR A 240 68.00 38.93 23.48
CA THR A 240 68.84 39.01 22.28
C THR A 240 68.27 40.01 21.26
N LYS A 241 66.95 40.04 21.05
CA LYS A 241 66.30 40.96 20.09
C LYS A 241 66.35 42.43 20.52
N ILE A 242 66.39 42.71 21.83
CA ILE A 242 66.54 44.09 22.34
C ILE A 242 67.99 44.52 22.52
N GLY A 243 68.96 43.67 22.16
CA GLY A 243 70.40 43.98 22.23
C GLY A 243 71.09 43.65 23.56
N GLU A 244 70.37 43.10 24.54
CA GLU A 244 70.93 42.65 25.83
C GLU A 244 71.57 41.25 25.71
N VAL A 245 72.54 41.13 24.79
CA VAL A 245 73.10 39.84 24.38
C VAL A 245 73.84 39.12 25.50
N ASP A 246 74.58 39.83 26.36
CA ASP A 246 75.33 39.20 27.45
C ASP A 246 74.40 38.60 28.51
N LYS A 247 73.31 39.28 28.84
CA LYS A 247 72.24 38.75 29.72
C LYS A 247 71.58 37.52 29.10
N ALA A 248 71.28 37.55 27.80
CA ALA A 248 70.75 36.39 27.10
C ALA A 248 71.69 35.17 27.18
N LEU A 249 73.00 35.37 27.00
CA LEU A 249 73.99 34.29 27.09
C LEU A 249 74.08 33.71 28.50
N GLU A 250 74.05 34.54 29.55
CA GLU A 250 74.03 34.07 30.95
C GLU A 250 72.84 33.13 31.20
N MET A 251 71.64 33.54 30.75
CA MET A 251 70.43 32.76 30.88
C MET A 251 70.50 31.44 30.10
N LEU A 252 71.06 31.46 28.89
CA LEU A 252 71.29 30.26 28.09
C LEU A 252 72.29 29.30 28.75
N HIS A 253 73.36 29.81 29.36
CA HIS A 253 74.34 29.00 30.10
C HIS A 253 73.70 28.28 31.28
N LYS A 254 72.92 29.01 32.08
CA LYS A 254 72.16 28.44 33.19
C LYS A 254 71.21 27.34 32.72
N THR A 255 70.43 27.60 31.67
CA THR A 255 69.45 26.65 31.13
C THR A 255 70.11 25.40 30.54
N TYR A 256 71.16 25.58 29.75
CA TYR A 256 71.91 24.48 29.12
C TYR A 256 72.49 23.51 30.15
N SER A 257 73.10 24.04 31.22
CA SER A 257 73.68 23.22 32.30
C SER A 257 72.65 22.35 33.03
N HIS A 258 71.40 22.82 33.12
CA HIS A 258 70.32 22.07 33.75
C HIS A 258 69.77 20.99 32.82
N CYS A 259 69.56 21.32 31.55
CA CYS A 259 69.05 20.38 30.55
C CYS A 259 69.98 19.18 30.34
N LEU A 260 71.30 19.40 30.31
CA LEU A 260 72.29 18.30 30.22
C LEU A 260 72.25 17.35 31.41
N ARG A 261 72.01 17.87 32.62
CA ARG A 261 71.99 17.06 33.86
C ARG A 261 70.72 16.21 34.00
N ASN A 262 69.63 16.60 33.34
CA ASN A 262 68.30 15.97 33.49
C ASN A 262 67.79 15.29 32.22
N ASP A 263 68.62 15.19 31.16
CA ASP A 263 68.27 14.63 29.84
C ASP A 263 67.00 15.25 29.22
N ASN A 264 66.78 16.54 29.45
CA ASN A 264 65.62 17.27 28.91
C ASN A 264 65.90 17.73 27.47
N ARG A 265 65.93 16.77 26.55
CA ARG A 265 66.31 16.96 25.14
C ARG A 265 65.43 17.96 24.39
N ASP A 266 64.14 18.03 24.73
CA ASP A 266 63.16 18.89 24.04
C ASP A 266 63.46 20.39 24.15
N ILE A 267 64.17 20.81 25.20
CA ILE A 267 64.52 22.23 25.43
C ILE A 267 65.83 22.59 24.69
N LEU A 268 66.68 21.59 24.38
CA LEU A 268 68.00 21.82 23.77
C LEU A 268 67.91 22.47 22.39
N ILE A 269 66.88 22.15 21.61
CA ILE A 269 66.68 22.77 20.28
C ILE A 269 66.46 24.29 20.39
N THR A 270 65.63 24.73 21.34
CA THR A 270 65.38 26.14 21.62
C THR A 270 66.64 26.83 22.13
N ILE A 271 67.39 26.14 23.01
CA ILE A 271 68.65 26.65 23.56
C ILE A 271 69.69 26.85 22.44
N TYR A 272 69.90 25.85 21.56
CA TYR A 272 70.88 25.96 20.47
C TYR A 272 70.51 27.06 19.48
N LYS A 273 69.23 27.18 19.12
CA LYS A 273 68.73 28.28 18.27
C LYS A 273 69.00 29.65 18.89
N ASN A 274 68.72 29.80 20.19
CA ASN A 274 68.90 31.08 20.87
C ASN A 274 70.38 31.41 21.10
N TYR A 275 71.25 30.42 21.33
CA TYR A 275 72.71 30.63 21.32
C TYR A 275 73.21 31.11 19.96
N TYR A 276 72.76 30.49 18.87
CA TYR A 276 73.09 30.92 17.51
C TYR A 276 72.70 32.39 17.30
N GLU A 277 71.46 32.76 17.60
CA GLU A 277 70.98 34.15 17.44
C GLU A 277 71.77 35.13 18.31
N ALA A 278 72.10 34.76 19.57
CA ALA A 278 72.87 35.60 20.47
C ALA A 278 74.32 35.81 19.97
N TYR A 279 75.02 34.76 19.58
CA TYR A 279 76.38 34.88 19.05
C TYR A 279 76.44 35.56 17.68
N LYS A 280 75.41 35.41 16.86
CA LYS A 280 75.22 36.17 15.61
C LYS A 280 75.07 37.68 15.90
N ALA A 281 74.25 38.05 16.88
CA ALA A 281 74.10 39.45 17.31
C ALA A 281 75.42 40.02 17.85
N LYS A 282 76.25 39.19 18.52
CA LYS A 282 77.60 39.54 18.99
C LYS A 282 78.67 39.56 17.89
N LYS A 283 78.32 39.23 16.64
CA LYS A 283 79.23 39.06 15.49
C LYS A 283 80.36 38.05 15.75
N ASN A 284 80.14 37.07 16.64
CA ASN A 284 81.08 35.98 16.87
C ASN A 284 80.73 34.80 15.95
N THR A 285 81.32 34.80 14.76
CA THR A 285 80.99 33.86 13.68
C THR A 285 81.31 32.41 14.05
N GLU A 286 82.42 32.16 14.76
CA GLU A 286 82.85 30.80 15.13
C GLU A 286 81.84 30.13 16.07
N LYS A 287 81.47 30.81 17.17
CA LYS A 287 80.48 30.28 18.11
C LYS A 287 79.08 30.23 17.50
N ALA A 288 78.70 31.21 16.68
CA ALA A 288 77.44 31.19 15.97
C ALA A 288 77.35 29.95 15.05
N LEU A 289 78.40 29.66 14.27
CA LEU A 289 78.46 28.48 13.42
C LEU A 289 78.38 27.19 14.25
N PHE A 290 79.14 27.07 15.34
CA PHE A 290 79.09 25.90 16.23
C PHE A 290 77.67 25.62 16.73
N PHE A 291 76.95 26.64 17.21
CA PHE A 291 75.59 26.46 17.70
C PHE A 291 74.57 26.28 16.58
N LEU A 292 74.81 26.83 15.39
CA LEU A 292 74.01 26.58 14.19
C LEU A 292 74.16 25.11 13.74
N GLU A 293 75.37 24.57 13.72
CA GLU A 293 75.63 23.16 13.40
C GLU A 293 75.01 22.23 14.44
N ARG A 294 75.09 22.56 15.73
CA ARG A 294 74.39 21.81 16.78
C ARG A 294 72.88 21.90 16.63
N TYR A 295 72.34 23.08 16.36
CA TYR A 295 70.92 23.28 16.10
C TYR A 295 70.48 22.46 14.87
N ASN A 296 71.20 22.54 13.75
CA ASN A 296 70.89 21.81 12.53
C ASN A 296 71.06 20.31 12.72
N SER A 297 72.17 19.83 13.29
CA SER A 297 72.39 18.41 13.57
C SER A 297 71.35 17.85 14.54
N PHE A 298 70.95 18.62 15.55
CA PHE A 298 69.92 18.20 16.49
C PHE A 298 68.52 18.29 15.89
N ASN A 299 68.24 19.31 15.07
CA ASN A 299 66.99 19.44 14.31
C ASN A 299 66.89 18.36 13.24
N ASP A 300 67.98 17.98 12.59
CA ASP A 300 68.06 16.87 11.63
C ASP A 300 68.00 15.53 12.35
N SER A 301 68.57 15.40 13.55
CA SER A 301 68.40 14.22 14.40
C SER A 301 66.95 14.10 14.85
N ILE A 302 66.33 15.18 15.31
CA ILE A 302 64.90 15.23 15.67
C ILE A 302 64.04 15.00 14.44
N GLN A 303 64.36 15.57 13.28
CA GLN A 303 63.62 15.34 12.04
C GLN A 303 63.86 13.93 11.51
N LYS A 304 65.03 13.34 11.71
CA LYS A 304 65.32 11.95 11.34
C LYS A 304 64.71 10.99 12.34
N GLU A 305 64.59 11.34 13.61
CA GLU A 305 63.92 10.58 14.65
C GLU A 305 62.41 10.70 14.53
N ILE A 306 61.87 11.88 14.23
CA ILE A 306 60.48 12.11 13.81
C ILE A 306 60.26 11.37 12.51
N ASN A 307 61.04 11.58 11.45
CA ASN A 307 60.84 10.86 10.19
C ASN A 307 61.07 9.35 10.36
N SER A 308 61.94 8.87 11.25
CA SER A 308 62.11 7.44 11.54
C SER A 308 61.01 6.90 12.43
N SER A 309 60.49 7.69 13.37
CA SER A 309 59.31 7.36 14.19
C SER A 309 58.11 7.37 13.29
N THR A 310 57.79 8.46 12.61
CA THR A 310 56.79 8.58 11.55
C THR A 310 56.96 7.52 10.47
N LEU A 311 58.14 7.11 10.04
CA LEU A 311 58.33 6.02 9.05
C LEU A 311 58.17 4.63 9.67
N ASN A 312 58.58 4.43 10.93
CA ASN A 312 58.28 3.21 11.68
C ASN A 312 56.80 3.12 12.04
N ASP A 313 56.16 4.24 12.36
CA ASP A 313 54.75 4.41 12.68
C ASP A 313 53.95 4.29 11.40
N LEU A 314 54.41 4.82 10.26
CA LEU A 314 53.83 4.62 8.93
C LEU A 314 54.01 3.17 8.49
N LYS A 315 55.16 2.54 8.73
CA LYS A 315 55.42 1.13 8.41
C LYS A 315 54.59 0.20 9.29
N ASN A 316 54.53 0.48 10.59
CA ASN A 316 53.66 -0.22 11.53
C ASN A 316 52.21 0.03 11.19
N ASN A 317 51.82 1.27 10.87
CA ASN A 317 50.47 1.63 10.42
C ASN A 317 50.13 0.94 9.12
N TYR A 318 51.06 0.81 8.19
CA TYR A 318 50.87 0.14 6.90
C TYR A 318 50.80 -1.38 7.08
N GLU A 319 51.65 -1.97 7.93
CA GLU A 319 51.57 -3.39 8.28
C GLU A 319 50.29 -3.71 9.08
N LEU A 320 49.86 -2.79 9.95
CA LEU A 320 48.62 -2.89 10.72
C LEU A 320 47.40 -2.64 9.85
N GLU A 321 47.44 -1.68 8.92
CA GLU A 321 46.38 -1.39 7.93
C GLU A 321 46.27 -2.52 6.93
N LYS A 322 47.39 -3.11 6.50
CA LYS A 322 47.39 -4.34 5.70
C LYS A 322 46.77 -5.50 6.48
N LYS A 323 47.08 -5.65 7.77
CA LYS A 323 46.42 -6.65 8.63
C LYS A 323 44.94 -6.35 8.85
N GLU A 324 44.53 -5.11 9.09
CA GLU A 324 43.13 -4.70 9.25
C GLU A 324 42.35 -4.87 7.95
N THR A 325 42.95 -4.52 6.81
CA THR A 325 42.39 -4.71 5.47
C THR A 325 42.28 -6.19 5.18
N SER A 326 43.31 -7.01 5.42
CA SER A 326 43.21 -8.47 5.28
C SER A 326 42.20 -9.08 6.25
N ILE A 327 42.05 -8.56 7.47
CA ILE A 327 41.02 -9.00 8.41
C ILE A 327 39.63 -8.54 7.96
N GLN A 328 39.49 -7.36 7.37
CA GLN A 328 38.24 -6.86 6.80
C GLN A 328 37.88 -7.60 5.52
N GLU A 329 38.83 -7.90 4.65
CA GLU A 329 38.65 -8.71 3.45
C GLU A 329 38.34 -10.15 3.84
N LEU A 330 38.99 -10.72 4.85
CA LEU A 330 38.63 -12.02 5.40
C LEU A 330 37.25 -11.97 6.05
N LYS A 331 36.91 -10.93 6.81
CA LYS A 331 35.57 -10.77 7.40
C LYS A 331 34.51 -10.58 6.33
N GLN A 332 34.73 -9.74 5.33
CA GLN A 332 33.82 -9.52 4.21
C GLN A 332 33.74 -10.76 3.34
N ALA A 333 34.83 -11.47 3.08
CA ALA A 333 34.82 -12.73 2.34
C ALA A 333 34.07 -13.80 3.13
N ASN A 334 34.25 -13.88 4.45
CA ASN A 334 33.56 -14.82 5.32
C ASN A 334 32.08 -14.43 5.50
N GLU A 335 31.76 -13.14 5.58
CA GLU A 335 30.39 -12.61 5.64
C GLU A 335 29.69 -12.74 4.28
N ILE A 336 30.39 -12.53 3.16
CA ILE A 336 29.91 -12.83 1.81
C ILE A 336 29.75 -14.35 1.65
N GLN A 337 30.64 -15.17 2.21
CA GLN A 337 30.53 -16.63 2.17
C GLN A 337 29.38 -17.11 3.05
N GLU A 338 29.16 -16.52 4.22
CA GLU A 338 28.02 -16.77 5.10
C GLU A 338 26.72 -16.26 4.49
N LEU A 339 26.70 -15.07 3.89
CA LEU A 339 25.55 -14.52 3.15
C LEU A 339 25.29 -15.33 1.88
N LYS A 340 26.31 -15.86 1.21
CA LYS A 340 26.17 -16.75 0.05
C LYS A 340 25.70 -18.14 0.48
N ALA A 341 26.17 -18.65 1.61
CA ALA A 341 25.68 -19.89 2.21
C ALA A 341 24.24 -19.74 2.73
N GLN A 342 23.90 -18.61 3.37
CA GLN A 342 22.56 -18.26 3.77
C GLN A 342 21.68 -18.05 2.56
N LYS A 343 22.10 -17.30 1.54
CA LYS A 343 21.37 -17.13 0.28
C LYS A 343 21.19 -18.46 -0.44
N ASN A 344 22.18 -19.35 -0.45
CA ASN A 344 22.06 -20.69 -1.01
C ASN A 344 21.12 -21.56 -0.16
N ARG A 345 21.13 -21.43 1.17
CA ARG A 345 20.21 -22.12 2.07
C ARG A 345 18.78 -21.59 1.91
N PHE A 346 18.59 -20.28 1.79
CA PHE A 346 17.32 -19.64 1.47
C PHE A 346 16.87 -19.93 0.05
N ALA A 347 17.79 -20.09 -0.91
CA ALA A 347 17.48 -20.53 -2.26
C ALA A 347 17.10 -22.01 -2.29
N LEU A 348 17.75 -22.87 -1.51
CA LEU A 348 17.40 -24.29 -1.35
C LEU A 348 16.07 -24.46 -0.60
N ILE A 349 15.87 -23.73 0.50
CA ILE A 349 14.59 -23.66 1.21
C ILE A 349 13.53 -23.05 0.28
N GLY A 350 13.88 -22.01 -0.48
CA GLY A 350 12.99 -21.37 -1.46
C GLY A 350 12.59 -22.32 -2.57
N VAL A 351 13.53 -23.09 -3.13
CA VAL A 351 13.25 -24.17 -4.09
C VAL A 351 12.41 -25.27 -3.44
N GLY A 352 12.71 -25.65 -2.20
CA GLY A 352 11.90 -26.62 -1.44
C GLY A 352 10.48 -26.12 -1.18
N VAL A 353 10.30 -24.84 -0.83
CA VAL A 353 9.01 -24.18 -0.64
C VAL A 353 8.29 -24.03 -1.98
N ILE A 354 8.98 -23.68 -3.06
CA ILE A 354 8.40 -23.62 -4.41
C ILE A 354 7.97 -25.01 -4.85
N LEU A 355 8.78 -26.05 -4.64
CA LEU A 355 8.41 -27.44 -4.93
C LEU A 355 7.24 -27.89 -4.06
N LEU A 356 7.20 -27.53 -2.78
CA LEU A 356 6.10 -27.85 -1.88
C LEU A 356 4.83 -27.10 -2.29
N VAL A 357 4.94 -25.83 -2.69
CA VAL A 357 3.84 -25.02 -3.25
C VAL A 357 3.38 -25.62 -4.58
N ILE A 358 4.29 -26.08 -5.45
CA ILE A 358 3.93 -26.77 -6.70
C ILE A 358 3.21 -28.08 -6.37
N ILE A 359 3.67 -28.86 -5.40
CA ILE A 359 3.02 -30.10 -4.96
C ILE A 359 1.63 -29.80 -4.39
N VAL A 360 1.51 -28.79 -3.53
CA VAL A 360 0.22 -28.36 -2.95
C VAL A 360 -0.71 -27.83 -4.04
N ILE A 361 -0.24 -26.97 -4.94
CA ILE A 361 -1.02 -26.47 -6.09
C ILE A 361 -1.43 -27.64 -6.99
N THR A 362 -0.53 -28.56 -7.30
CA THR A 362 -0.82 -29.74 -8.13
C THR A 362 -1.86 -30.63 -7.44
N TYR A 363 -1.73 -30.83 -6.13
CA TYR A 363 -2.71 -31.57 -5.33
C TYR A 363 -4.06 -30.85 -5.27
N LEU A 364 -4.09 -29.53 -5.07
CA LEU A 364 -5.31 -28.73 -5.06
C LEU A 364 -5.98 -28.72 -6.43
N LEU A 365 -5.21 -28.60 -7.52
CA LEU A 365 -5.68 -28.70 -8.89
C LEU A 365 -6.22 -30.11 -9.17
N TYR A 366 -5.54 -31.17 -8.72
CA TYR A 366 -6.01 -32.54 -8.83
C TYR A 366 -7.32 -32.77 -8.06
N LYS A 367 -7.39 -32.31 -6.80
CA LYS A 367 -8.61 -32.38 -5.97
C LYS A 367 -9.76 -31.61 -6.63
N ARG A 368 -9.51 -30.38 -7.07
CA ARG A 368 -10.49 -29.54 -7.77
C ARG A 368 -10.95 -30.18 -9.08
N ASN A 369 -10.03 -30.80 -9.83
CA ASN A 369 -10.38 -31.48 -11.07
C ASN A 369 -11.21 -32.75 -10.80
N LYS A 370 -10.90 -33.49 -9.73
CA LYS A 370 -11.70 -34.63 -9.29
C LYS A 370 -13.12 -34.21 -8.88
N GLU A 371 -13.25 -33.15 -8.07
CA GLU A 371 -14.55 -32.58 -7.68
C GLU A 371 -15.33 -32.06 -8.90
N LYS A 372 -14.66 -31.34 -9.80
CA LYS A 372 -15.24 -30.86 -11.06
C LYS A 372 -15.74 -32.01 -11.93
N ASN A 373 -15.01 -33.11 -12.01
CA ASN A 373 -15.41 -34.28 -12.78
C ASN A 373 -16.64 -34.96 -12.16
N SER A 374 -16.70 -35.10 -10.84
CA SER A 374 -17.89 -35.60 -10.15
C SER A 374 -19.09 -34.67 -10.33
N ALA A 375 -18.90 -33.35 -10.22
CA ALA A 375 -19.95 -32.37 -10.44
C ALA A 375 -20.44 -32.36 -11.90
N ASN A 376 -19.53 -32.48 -12.87
CA ASN A 376 -19.88 -32.59 -14.29
C ASN A 376 -20.65 -33.87 -14.60
N LEU A 377 -20.31 -34.98 -13.94
CA LEU A 377 -21.04 -36.24 -14.10
C LEU A 377 -22.47 -36.09 -13.56
N LEU A 378 -22.61 -35.56 -12.34
CA LEU A 378 -23.91 -35.28 -11.73
C LEU A 378 -24.74 -34.30 -12.58
N LEU A 379 -24.11 -33.24 -13.11
CA LEU A 379 -24.77 -32.27 -13.98
C LEU A 379 -25.26 -32.92 -15.29
N LYS A 380 -24.47 -33.83 -15.86
CA LYS A 380 -24.86 -34.58 -17.06
C LYS A 380 -26.05 -35.50 -16.76
N GLU A 381 -26.06 -36.16 -15.61
CA GLU A 381 -27.21 -36.97 -15.15
C GLU A 381 -28.46 -36.11 -14.95
N GLN A 382 -28.35 -34.97 -14.27
CA GLN A 382 -29.46 -34.04 -14.08
C GLN A 382 -30.02 -33.52 -15.41
N ASN A 383 -29.15 -33.15 -16.36
CA ASN A 383 -29.58 -32.69 -17.68
C ASN A 383 -30.29 -33.80 -18.47
N ALA A 384 -29.81 -35.05 -18.37
CA ALA A 384 -30.49 -36.19 -18.99
C ALA A 384 -31.89 -36.39 -18.40
N ILE A 385 -32.03 -36.33 -17.07
CA ILE A 385 -33.33 -36.44 -16.39
C ILE A 385 -34.26 -35.30 -16.79
N ILE A 386 -33.78 -34.05 -16.85
CA ILE A 386 -34.58 -32.90 -17.26
C ILE A 386 -35.05 -33.06 -18.71
N SER A 387 -34.15 -33.46 -19.61
CA SER A 387 -34.49 -33.69 -21.02
C SER A 387 -35.54 -34.79 -21.18
N GLN A 388 -35.41 -35.88 -20.42
CA GLN A 388 -36.39 -36.96 -20.41
C GLN A 388 -37.76 -36.48 -19.89
N LYS A 389 -37.78 -35.78 -18.75
CA LYS A 389 -39.03 -35.22 -18.19
C LYS A 389 -39.71 -34.24 -19.14
N LYS A 390 -38.93 -33.42 -19.85
CA LYS A 390 -39.47 -32.50 -20.86
C LYS A 390 -40.16 -33.26 -21.98
N GLN A 391 -39.51 -34.31 -22.51
CA GLN A 391 -40.09 -35.14 -23.57
C GLN A 391 -41.36 -35.88 -23.12
N GLU A 392 -41.41 -36.36 -21.87
CA GLU A 392 -42.59 -36.97 -21.28
C GLU A 392 -43.77 -35.98 -21.16
N ILE A 393 -43.49 -34.75 -20.70
CA ILE A 393 -44.50 -33.68 -20.59
C ILE A 393 -45.02 -33.27 -21.97
N GLU A 394 -44.14 -33.03 -22.95
CA GLU A 394 -44.54 -32.69 -24.32
C GLU A 394 -45.44 -33.78 -24.93
N SER A 395 -45.06 -35.05 -24.76
CA SER A 395 -45.87 -36.18 -25.23
C SER A 395 -47.25 -36.23 -24.57
N SER A 396 -47.33 -35.94 -23.27
CA SER A 396 -48.60 -35.89 -22.53
C SER A 396 -49.51 -34.75 -23.00
N ILE A 397 -48.95 -33.56 -23.27
CA ILE A 397 -49.71 -32.41 -23.78
C ILE A 397 -50.21 -32.68 -25.21
N HIS A 398 -49.39 -33.29 -26.07
CA HIS A 398 -49.84 -33.70 -27.41
C HIS A 398 -50.93 -34.76 -27.37
N TYR A 399 -50.87 -35.69 -26.41
CA TYR A 399 -51.95 -36.65 -26.18
C TYR A 399 -53.24 -35.95 -25.73
N ALA A 400 -53.16 -34.99 -24.80
CA ALA A 400 -54.29 -34.18 -24.37
C ALA A 400 -54.92 -33.39 -25.55
N LYS A 401 -54.11 -32.89 -26.48
CA LYS A 401 -54.62 -32.27 -27.72
C LYS A 401 -55.47 -33.25 -28.54
N GLY A 402 -55.00 -34.48 -28.72
CA GLY A 402 -55.75 -35.52 -29.41
C GLY A 402 -57.13 -35.74 -28.79
N ILE A 403 -57.18 -35.85 -27.46
CA ILE A 403 -58.44 -35.95 -26.69
C ILE A 403 -59.30 -34.71 -26.93
N GLN A 404 -58.76 -33.49 -26.75
CA GLN A 404 -59.53 -32.26 -26.91
C GLN A 404 -60.16 -32.18 -28.30
N THR A 405 -59.37 -32.41 -29.35
CA THR A 405 -59.85 -32.32 -30.73
C THR A 405 -60.91 -33.34 -31.09
N SER A 406 -61.00 -34.48 -30.38
CA SER A 406 -62.07 -35.47 -30.64
C SER A 406 -63.45 -35.01 -30.15
N PHE A 407 -63.52 -33.97 -29.31
CA PHE A 407 -64.79 -33.35 -28.90
C PHE A 407 -65.26 -32.25 -29.86
N PHE A 408 -64.39 -31.76 -30.75
CA PHE A 408 -64.76 -30.71 -31.70
C PHE A 408 -65.43 -31.32 -32.94
N PRO A 409 -66.46 -30.67 -33.49
CA PRO A 409 -67.16 -31.16 -34.67
C PRO A 409 -66.29 -31.06 -35.93
N ASP A 410 -66.55 -31.90 -36.92
CA ASP A 410 -65.87 -31.82 -38.22
C ASP A 410 -66.28 -30.53 -38.94
N VAL A 411 -65.30 -29.70 -39.32
CA VAL A 411 -65.49 -28.46 -40.10
C VAL A 411 -66.30 -28.69 -41.38
N ASN A 412 -66.30 -29.91 -41.93
CA ASN A 412 -67.14 -30.27 -43.07
C ASN A 412 -68.64 -30.15 -42.78
N GLU A 413 -69.09 -30.33 -41.54
CA GLU A 413 -70.50 -30.13 -41.18
C GLU A 413 -70.90 -28.66 -41.33
N LEU A 414 -70.07 -27.71 -40.86
CA LEU A 414 -70.28 -26.29 -41.10
C LEU A 414 -70.32 -25.98 -42.60
N LYS A 415 -69.33 -26.48 -43.36
CA LYS A 415 -69.26 -26.24 -44.82
C LYS A 415 -70.41 -26.89 -45.60
N SER A 416 -71.01 -27.96 -45.07
CA SER A 416 -72.15 -28.61 -45.71
C SER A 416 -73.44 -27.77 -45.63
N VAL A 417 -73.59 -26.99 -44.56
CA VAL A 417 -74.73 -26.09 -44.35
C VAL A 417 -74.43 -24.70 -44.93
N PHE A 418 -73.21 -24.21 -44.72
CA PHE A 418 -72.74 -22.92 -45.21
C PHE A 418 -71.43 -23.09 -46.00
N PRO A 419 -71.51 -23.35 -47.32
CA PRO A 419 -70.31 -23.57 -48.16
C PRO A 419 -69.34 -22.39 -48.18
N ASP A 420 -69.86 -21.16 -48.07
CA ASP A 420 -69.06 -19.95 -47.96
C ASP A 420 -68.89 -19.58 -46.48
N SER A 421 -67.97 -20.30 -45.81
CA SER A 421 -67.64 -20.13 -44.39
C SER A 421 -66.17 -20.42 -44.09
N PHE A 422 -65.67 -19.91 -42.97
CA PHE A 422 -64.34 -20.24 -42.44
C PHE A 422 -64.34 -20.33 -40.91
N ILE A 423 -63.35 -21.07 -40.39
CA ILE A 423 -63.01 -21.10 -38.96
C ILE A 423 -61.52 -20.82 -38.84
N PHE A 424 -61.19 -19.63 -38.36
CA PHE A 424 -59.83 -19.27 -38.00
C PHE A 424 -59.59 -19.66 -36.54
N TYR A 425 -58.88 -20.77 -36.32
CA TYR A 425 -58.61 -21.31 -35.00
C TYR A 425 -57.10 -21.46 -34.76
N ARG A 426 -56.59 -20.75 -33.75
CA ARG A 426 -55.16 -20.70 -33.40
C ARG A 426 -54.99 -20.77 -31.89
N PRO A 427 -54.75 -21.97 -31.35
CA PRO A 427 -54.26 -22.12 -29.98
C PRO A 427 -52.95 -21.35 -29.76
N LYS A 428 -52.80 -20.71 -28.62
CA LYS A 428 -51.57 -20.10 -28.12
C LYS A 428 -50.53 -21.17 -27.77
N ASP A 429 -50.99 -22.19 -27.05
CA ASP A 429 -50.21 -23.37 -26.68
C ASP A 429 -50.58 -24.57 -27.58
N VAL A 430 -50.17 -25.79 -27.23
CA VAL A 430 -50.53 -27.00 -27.98
C VAL A 430 -52.04 -27.30 -27.92
N VAL A 431 -52.69 -26.89 -26.84
CA VAL A 431 -54.13 -27.02 -26.53
C VAL A 431 -54.69 -25.64 -26.14
N SER A 432 -56.00 -25.45 -26.26
CA SER A 432 -56.65 -24.13 -26.22
C SER A 432 -57.78 -24.06 -25.21
N GLY A 433 -57.99 -22.91 -24.57
CA GLY A 433 -59.25 -22.58 -23.89
C GLY A 433 -60.37 -22.27 -24.89
N ASP A 434 -60.03 -21.61 -26.00
CA ASP A 434 -61.00 -21.34 -27.07
C ASP A 434 -61.51 -22.63 -27.73
N PHE A 435 -62.81 -22.66 -28.02
CA PHE A 435 -63.43 -23.74 -28.79
C PHE A 435 -64.58 -23.27 -29.64
N TYR A 436 -64.80 -24.00 -30.73
CA TYR A 436 -65.99 -23.89 -31.55
C TYR A 436 -66.84 -25.15 -31.41
N TRP A 437 -68.15 -24.98 -31.56
CA TRP A 437 -69.08 -26.10 -31.61
C TRP A 437 -70.23 -25.77 -32.55
N PHE A 438 -70.68 -26.73 -33.32
CA PHE A 438 -71.82 -26.57 -34.20
C PHE A 438 -72.46 -27.92 -34.45
N HIS A 439 -73.77 -27.91 -34.65
CA HIS A 439 -74.51 -29.11 -35.04
C HIS A 439 -75.80 -28.72 -35.75
N LYS A 440 -76.17 -29.45 -36.79
CA LYS A 440 -77.52 -29.38 -37.40
C LYS A 440 -78.52 -30.26 -36.66
N ILE A 441 -79.65 -29.68 -36.24
CA ILE A 441 -80.79 -30.41 -35.66
C ILE A 441 -82.05 -30.00 -36.43
N GLU A 442 -82.62 -30.93 -37.18
CA GLU A 442 -83.79 -30.68 -38.04
C GLU A 442 -83.53 -29.48 -38.99
N ASN A 443 -84.32 -28.40 -38.84
CA ASN A 443 -84.23 -27.17 -39.62
C ASN A 443 -83.31 -26.11 -38.98
N TYR A 444 -82.74 -26.40 -37.81
CA TYR A 444 -81.89 -25.48 -37.08
C TYR A 444 -80.42 -25.86 -37.20
N PHE A 445 -79.56 -24.86 -37.36
CA PHE A 445 -78.12 -25.03 -37.26
C PHE A 445 -77.59 -24.20 -36.08
N TYR A 446 -76.93 -24.85 -35.14
CA TYR A 446 -76.33 -24.19 -33.99
C TYR A 446 -74.86 -23.91 -34.27
N CYS A 447 -74.37 -22.74 -33.86
CA CYS A 447 -72.98 -22.35 -33.98
C CYS A 447 -72.52 -21.61 -32.73
N VAL A 448 -71.40 -22.04 -32.17
CA VAL A 448 -70.80 -21.54 -30.94
C VAL A 448 -69.36 -21.15 -31.21
N ALA A 449 -69.00 -19.96 -30.75
CA ALA A 449 -67.61 -19.59 -30.51
C ALA A 449 -67.47 -19.19 -29.04
N ALA A 450 -66.51 -19.78 -28.35
CA ALA A 450 -66.32 -19.60 -26.92
C ALA A 450 -64.84 -19.47 -26.58
N ASP A 451 -64.59 -18.75 -25.49
CA ASP A 451 -63.30 -18.56 -24.84
C ASP A 451 -63.44 -18.93 -23.36
N CYS A 452 -62.66 -19.91 -22.91
CA CYS A 452 -62.66 -20.38 -21.53
C CYS A 452 -61.58 -19.67 -20.70
N THR A 453 -61.85 -19.49 -19.41
CA THR A 453 -60.83 -18.97 -18.49
C THR A 453 -59.58 -19.86 -18.46
N GLY A 454 -58.43 -19.24 -18.73
CA GLY A 454 -57.12 -19.89 -18.70
C GLY A 454 -56.68 -20.48 -20.05
N HIS A 455 -55.37 -20.63 -20.24
CA HIS A 455 -54.77 -21.20 -21.45
C HIS A 455 -54.07 -22.53 -21.16
N GLY A 456 -53.68 -23.26 -22.20
CA GLY A 456 -53.01 -24.55 -22.06
C GLY A 456 -53.94 -25.63 -21.46
N VAL A 457 -53.37 -26.56 -20.68
CA VAL A 457 -54.10 -27.75 -20.21
C VAL A 457 -55.38 -27.43 -19.40
N PRO A 458 -55.37 -26.48 -18.43
CA PRO A 458 -56.59 -26.13 -17.69
C PRO A 458 -57.70 -25.56 -18.58
N GLY A 459 -57.36 -24.65 -19.51
CA GLY A 459 -58.31 -24.10 -20.49
C GLY A 459 -58.90 -25.18 -21.39
N ALA A 460 -58.06 -26.12 -21.85
CA ALA A 460 -58.52 -27.23 -22.67
C ALA A 460 -59.48 -28.19 -21.94
N LEU A 461 -59.29 -28.41 -20.63
CA LEU A 461 -60.26 -29.18 -19.84
C LEU A 461 -61.59 -28.43 -19.71
N MET A 462 -61.55 -27.11 -19.51
CA MET A 462 -62.73 -26.26 -19.48
C MET A 462 -63.49 -26.29 -20.81
N SER A 463 -62.79 -26.27 -21.95
CA SER A 463 -63.42 -26.35 -23.26
C SER A 463 -64.14 -27.68 -23.46
N ILE A 464 -63.53 -28.80 -23.04
CA ILE A 464 -64.15 -30.14 -23.15
C ILE A 464 -65.41 -30.23 -22.28
N VAL A 465 -65.33 -29.77 -21.02
CA VAL A 465 -66.50 -29.74 -20.12
C VAL A 465 -67.62 -28.88 -20.71
N SER A 466 -67.27 -27.73 -21.29
CA SER A 466 -68.25 -26.81 -21.89
C SER A 466 -68.92 -27.42 -23.11
N VAL A 467 -68.16 -28.06 -24.00
CA VAL A 467 -68.68 -28.78 -25.17
C VAL A 467 -69.63 -29.91 -24.76
N ASP A 468 -69.27 -30.69 -23.73
CA ASP A 468 -70.14 -31.73 -23.15
C ASP A 468 -71.46 -31.13 -22.64
N LYS A 469 -71.41 -30.02 -21.89
CA LYS A 469 -72.63 -29.39 -21.35
C LYS A 469 -73.52 -28.77 -22.40
N ILE A 470 -72.95 -28.17 -23.44
CA ILE A 470 -73.70 -27.70 -24.60
C ILE A 470 -74.38 -28.89 -25.30
N THR A 471 -73.64 -29.97 -25.54
CA THR A 471 -74.18 -31.19 -26.16
C THR A 471 -75.34 -31.78 -25.34
N GLN A 472 -75.19 -31.89 -24.02
CA GLN A 472 -76.26 -32.36 -23.12
C GLN A 472 -77.49 -31.44 -23.14
N ALA A 473 -77.29 -30.12 -23.17
CA ALA A 473 -78.38 -29.15 -23.27
C ALA A 473 -79.25 -29.37 -24.52
N LEU A 474 -78.62 -29.60 -25.68
CA LEU A 474 -79.33 -29.77 -26.95
C LEU A 474 -79.91 -31.18 -27.12
N PHE A 475 -79.17 -32.24 -26.80
CA PHE A 475 -79.59 -33.61 -27.12
C PHE A 475 -80.39 -34.27 -26.00
N GLU A 476 -79.98 -34.09 -24.74
CA GLU A 476 -80.65 -34.74 -23.60
C GLU A 476 -81.79 -33.89 -23.05
N LYS A 477 -81.53 -32.62 -22.77
CA LYS A 477 -82.54 -31.68 -22.25
C LYS A 477 -83.47 -31.13 -23.33
N LYS A 478 -83.09 -31.32 -24.60
CA LYS A 478 -83.85 -30.86 -25.77
C LYS A 478 -84.13 -29.35 -25.77
N LEU A 479 -83.23 -28.56 -25.20
CA LEU A 479 -83.32 -27.10 -25.26
C LEU A 479 -83.05 -26.64 -26.70
N ARG A 480 -83.79 -25.61 -27.13
CA ARG A 480 -83.72 -25.09 -28.51
C ARG A 480 -83.45 -23.60 -28.58
N GLU A 481 -83.84 -22.83 -27.56
CA GLU A 481 -83.56 -21.39 -27.53
C GLU A 481 -82.14 -21.13 -27.01
N PRO A 482 -81.34 -20.27 -27.69
CA PRO A 482 -80.00 -19.90 -27.25
C PRO A 482 -79.90 -19.43 -25.80
N SER A 483 -80.81 -18.58 -25.33
CA SER A 483 -80.79 -18.08 -23.95
C SER A 483 -80.97 -19.20 -22.92
N GLN A 484 -81.88 -20.14 -23.19
CA GLN A 484 -82.15 -21.28 -22.32
C GLN A 484 -80.94 -22.22 -22.25
N ILE A 485 -80.25 -22.42 -23.38
CA ILE A 485 -79.03 -23.22 -23.43
C ILE A 485 -77.96 -22.54 -22.55
N LEU A 486 -77.75 -21.23 -22.68
CA LEU A 486 -76.77 -20.49 -21.87
C LEU A 486 -77.09 -20.55 -20.36
N SER A 487 -78.35 -20.33 -19.97
CA SER A 487 -78.77 -20.46 -18.56
C SER A 487 -78.57 -21.88 -18.03
N HIS A 488 -78.81 -22.91 -18.85
CA HIS A 488 -78.59 -24.30 -18.43
C HIS A 488 -77.11 -24.61 -18.23
N ILE A 489 -76.24 -24.26 -19.19
CA ILE A 489 -74.80 -24.55 -19.06
C ILE A 489 -74.16 -23.73 -17.94
N ASN A 490 -74.67 -22.54 -17.62
CA ASN A 490 -74.22 -21.76 -16.46
C ASN A 490 -74.32 -22.57 -15.15
N ILE A 491 -75.43 -23.26 -14.94
CA ILE A 491 -75.66 -24.10 -13.76
C ILE A 491 -74.82 -25.38 -13.84
N GLU A 492 -74.85 -26.09 -14.97
CA GLU A 492 -74.21 -27.40 -15.07
C GLU A 492 -72.68 -27.32 -15.08
N ILE A 493 -72.08 -26.26 -15.63
CA ILE A 493 -70.63 -26.04 -15.56
C ILE A 493 -70.22 -25.73 -14.12
N LYS A 494 -70.96 -24.86 -13.41
CA LYS A 494 -70.72 -24.63 -11.97
C LYS A 494 -70.80 -25.89 -11.14
N LYS A 495 -71.78 -26.75 -11.45
CA LYS A 495 -71.94 -28.05 -10.78
C LYS A 495 -70.76 -28.98 -11.07
N ALA A 496 -70.33 -29.06 -12.32
CA ALA A 496 -69.18 -29.86 -12.73
C ALA A 496 -67.88 -29.40 -12.04
N LEU A 497 -67.72 -28.09 -11.86
CA LEU A 497 -66.55 -27.46 -11.24
C LEU A 497 -66.69 -27.20 -9.73
N LYS A 498 -67.81 -27.60 -9.13
CA LYS A 498 -68.13 -27.43 -7.70
C LYS A 498 -68.07 -25.96 -7.23
N GLN A 499 -68.65 -25.05 -8.00
CA GLN A 499 -68.62 -23.59 -7.78
C GLN A 499 -69.82 -23.02 -7.02
N HIS A 500 -70.70 -23.85 -6.44
CA HIS A 500 -71.92 -23.40 -5.75
C HIS A 500 -71.70 -22.86 -4.32
N ASP A 501 -70.50 -22.99 -3.75
CA ASP A 501 -70.15 -22.48 -2.42
C ASP A 501 -69.45 -21.11 -2.54
N ASP A 502 -69.84 -20.12 -1.73
CA ASP A 502 -69.20 -18.79 -1.69
C ASP A 502 -67.70 -18.87 -1.32
N GLN A 503 -67.26 -19.98 -0.71
CA GLN A 503 -65.85 -20.29 -0.43
C GLN A 503 -65.12 -21.07 -1.54
N ALA A 504 -65.75 -21.30 -2.70
CA ALA A 504 -65.13 -21.98 -3.82
C ALA A 504 -63.86 -21.24 -4.28
N LYS A 505 -62.72 -21.94 -4.22
CA LYS A 505 -61.40 -21.38 -4.58
C LYS A 505 -61.22 -21.12 -6.08
N GLN A 506 -62.06 -21.72 -6.92
CA GLN A 506 -61.95 -21.69 -8.38
C GLN A 506 -63.25 -21.12 -8.94
N LYS A 507 -63.15 -20.05 -9.73
CA LYS A 507 -64.29 -19.32 -10.32
C LYS A 507 -64.13 -19.19 -11.82
N ASP A 508 -63.62 -20.24 -12.45
CA ASP A 508 -63.41 -20.32 -13.89
C ASP A 508 -64.76 -20.37 -14.62
N GLY A 509 -64.81 -19.72 -15.77
CA GLY A 509 -66.01 -19.65 -16.60
C GLY A 509 -65.64 -19.62 -18.07
N LEU A 510 -66.59 -19.17 -18.88
CA LEU A 510 -66.34 -18.89 -20.29
C LEU A 510 -67.15 -17.70 -20.80
N ASP A 511 -66.58 -17.04 -21.80
CA ASP A 511 -67.25 -16.06 -22.63
C ASP A 511 -67.70 -16.76 -23.92
N ILE A 512 -68.96 -16.61 -24.31
CA ILE A 512 -69.57 -17.41 -25.39
C ILE A 512 -70.50 -16.57 -26.26
N ALA A 513 -70.49 -16.85 -27.55
CA ALA A 513 -71.53 -16.45 -28.49
C ALA A 513 -72.21 -17.71 -29.05
N LEU A 514 -73.52 -17.85 -28.84
CA LEU A 514 -74.32 -18.97 -29.34
C LEU A 514 -75.37 -18.47 -30.33
N LEU A 515 -75.31 -19.04 -31.53
CA LEU A 515 -76.21 -18.77 -32.63
C LEU A 515 -77.08 -19.99 -32.92
N ARG A 516 -78.34 -19.75 -33.26
CA ARG A 516 -79.23 -20.71 -33.89
C ARG A 516 -79.77 -20.11 -35.18
N PHE A 517 -79.38 -20.68 -36.31
CA PHE A 517 -79.93 -20.36 -37.62
C PHE A 517 -81.16 -21.21 -37.91
N ASP A 518 -82.28 -20.59 -38.25
CA ASP A 518 -83.39 -21.26 -38.91
C ASP A 518 -83.14 -21.26 -40.43
N LEU A 519 -82.88 -22.45 -40.97
CA LEU A 519 -82.50 -22.63 -42.38
C LEU A 519 -83.67 -22.42 -43.35
N ASN A 520 -84.92 -22.38 -42.86
CA ASN A 520 -86.09 -22.12 -43.70
C ASN A 520 -86.42 -20.63 -43.79
N THR A 521 -86.22 -19.90 -42.68
CA THR A 521 -86.61 -18.48 -42.58
C THR A 521 -85.43 -17.52 -42.71
N ASN A 522 -84.19 -18.01 -42.67
CA ASN A 522 -82.96 -17.22 -42.59
C ASN A 522 -82.94 -16.27 -41.38
N ILE A 523 -83.61 -16.64 -40.28
CA ILE A 523 -83.53 -15.92 -39.02
C ILE A 523 -82.40 -16.53 -38.20
N VAL A 524 -81.49 -15.70 -37.69
CA VAL A 524 -80.53 -16.10 -36.66
C VAL A 524 -80.99 -15.59 -35.30
N THR A 525 -81.18 -16.52 -34.36
CA THR A 525 -81.36 -16.21 -32.94
C THR A 525 -79.99 -16.26 -32.26
N PHE A 526 -79.63 -15.21 -31.53
CA PHE A 526 -78.36 -15.05 -30.84
C PHE A 526 -78.58 -14.85 -29.34
N SER A 527 -77.75 -15.50 -28.54
CA SER A 527 -77.54 -15.20 -27.12
C SER A 527 -76.04 -15.26 -26.84
N GLY A 528 -75.53 -14.33 -26.02
CA GLY A 528 -74.10 -14.29 -25.73
C GLY A 528 -73.79 -13.83 -24.31
N ALA A 529 -72.66 -14.30 -23.81
CA ALA A 529 -72.03 -13.93 -22.55
C ALA A 529 -70.67 -13.31 -22.88
N ASN A 530 -70.50 -12.00 -22.70
CA ASN A 530 -69.35 -11.16 -23.07
C ASN A 530 -68.91 -11.15 -24.55
N ARG A 531 -69.30 -12.12 -25.39
CA ARG A 531 -68.96 -12.17 -26.83
C ARG A 531 -70.11 -11.70 -27.72
N PRO A 532 -69.96 -10.58 -28.45
CA PRO A 532 -71.01 -10.05 -29.31
C PRO A 532 -71.14 -10.85 -30.60
N LEU A 533 -72.27 -10.67 -31.28
CA LEU A 533 -72.47 -11.10 -32.66
C LEU A 533 -72.26 -9.89 -33.60
N PHE A 534 -71.45 -10.07 -34.66
CA PHE A 534 -71.36 -9.10 -35.74
C PHE A 534 -72.04 -9.62 -37.01
N VAL A 535 -72.92 -8.80 -37.58
CA VAL A 535 -73.55 -9.06 -38.89
C VAL A 535 -73.16 -7.93 -39.83
N ILE A 536 -72.57 -8.26 -40.97
CA ILE A 536 -72.25 -7.29 -42.02
C ILE A 536 -73.26 -7.43 -43.15
N SER A 537 -74.02 -6.35 -43.36
CA SER A 537 -75.05 -6.22 -44.39
C SER A 537 -74.81 -4.92 -45.15
N ASN A 538 -74.87 -4.93 -46.49
CA ASN A 538 -74.68 -3.73 -47.32
C ASN A 538 -73.42 -2.90 -46.97
N ALA A 539 -72.31 -3.58 -46.68
CA ALA A 539 -71.03 -2.96 -46.26
C ALA A 539 -71.10 -2.15 -44.94
N GLN A 540 -72.09 -2.42 -44.08
CA GLN A 540 -72.20 -1.86 -42.73
C GLN A 540 -72.20 -2.98 -41.69
N ILE A 541 -71.55 -2.74 -40.55
CA ILE A 541 -71.46 -3.71 -39.45
C ILE A 541 -72.52 -3.39 -38.39
N ASN A 542 -73.39 -4.36 -38.15
CA ASN A 542 -74.38 -4.36 -37.09
C ASN A 542 -73.86 -5.23 -35.94
N GLU A 543 -73.65 -4.62 -34.77
CA GLU A 543 -73.20 -5.30 -33.56
C GLU A 543 -74.38 -5.58 -32.63
N TYR A 544 -74.62 -6.86 -32.36
CA TYR A 544 -75.59 -7.32 -31.37
C TYR A 544 -74.84 -7.65 -30.08
N LYS A 545 -75.16 -6.90 -29.02
CA LYS A 545 -74.45 -6.98 -27.75
C LYS A 545 -74.84 -8.24 -26.98
N ALA A 546 -73.84 -8.89 -26.41
CA ALA A 546 -74.02 -9.92 -25.40
C ALA A 546 -74.32 -9.32 -24.02
N ASP A 547 -74.81 -10.17 -23.12
CA ASP A 547 -74.85 -9.84 -21.70
C ASP A 547 -73.43 -9.68 -21.18
N LYS A 548 -73.21 -8.67 -20.33
CA LYS A 548 -71.88 -8.37 -19.75
C LYS A 548 -71.57 -9.22 -18.52
N VAL A 549 -71.79 -10.52 -18.65
CA VAL A 549 -71.48 -11.54 -17.66
C VAL A 549 -70.87 -12.74 -18.38
N ALA A 550 -70.07 -13.54 -17.68
CA ALA A 550 -69.55 -14.81 -18.18
C ALA A 550 -70.56 -15.94 -17.91
N ILE A 551 -70.34 -17.11 -18.49
CA ILE A 551 -70.98 -18.36 -18.04
C ILE A 551 -70.17 -18.94 -16.88
N ALA A 552 -70.86 -19.46 -15.87
CA ALA A 552 -70.30 -19.96 -14.62
C ALA A 552 -69.53 -18.88 -13.83
N GLY A 553 -68.60 -19.26 -12.97
CA GLY A 553 -67.84 -18.34 -12.13
C GLY A 553 -68.76 -17.51 -11.23
N PHE A 554 -68.77 -16.19 -11.42
CA PHE A 554 -69.51 -15.24 -10.58
C PHE A 554 -70.98 -15.04 -10.99
N THR A 555 -71.42 -15.54 -12.14
CA THR A 555 -72.78 -15.33 -12.65
C THR A 555 -73.79 -16.14 -11.85
N PRO A 556 -74.83 -15.57 -11.21
CA PRO A 556 -75.77 -16.32 -10.37
C PRO A 556 -76.47 -17.48 -11.09
N ASP A 557 -76.85 -18.53 -10.36
CA ASP A 557 -77.47 -19.72 -10.95
C ASP A 557 -78.83 -19.42 -11.60
N HIS A 558 -79.56 -18.43 -11.07
CA HIS A 558 -80.86 -17.98 -11.58
C HIS A 558 -80.74 -16.90 -12.67
N TYR A 559 -79.55 -16.65 -13.22
CA TYR A 559 -79.37 -15.65 -14.27
C TYR A 559 -79.99 -16.11 -15.60
N GLU A 560 -80.86 -15.28 -16.15
CA GLU A 560 -81.50 -15.49 -17.45
C GLU A 560 -80.79 -14.65 -18.51
N PHE A 561 -80.27 -15.31 -19.55
CA PHE A 561 -79.57 -14.64 -20.64
C PHE A 561 -80.54 -14.01 -21.64
N ASN A 562 -80.19 -12.85 -22.17
CA ASN A 562 -80.98 -12.19 -23.22
C ASN A 562 -80.74 -12.85 -24.59
N GLN A 563 -81.80 -12.93 -25.39
CA GLN A 563 -81.70 -13.36 -26.78
C GLN A 563 -82.27 -12.34 -27.75
N THR A 564 -81.68 -12.27 -28.94
CA THR A 564 -82.10 -11.39 -30.04
C THR A 564 -82.25 -12.20 -31.32
N SER A 565 -83.30 -11.95 -32.10
CA SER A 565 -83.48 -12.56 -33.42
C SER A 565 -83.26 -11.54 -34.52
N VAL A 566 -82.52 -11.94 -35.55
CA VAL A 566 -82.10 -11.08 -36.67
C VAL A 566 -82.46 -11.76 -37.97
N GLN A 567 -83.21 -11.08 -38.82
CA GLN A 567 -83.48 -11.54 -40.18
C GLN A 567 -82.24 -11.33 -41.05
N LEU A 568 -81.73 -12.40 -41.64
CA LEU A 568 -80.60 -12.35 -42.56
C LEU A 568 -81.10 -12.35 -44.01
N ASN A 569 -80.41 -11.60 -44.86
CA ASN A 569 -80.59 -11.58 -46.30
C ASN A 569 -79.44 -12.30 -46.99
N LYS A 570 -79.69 -12.81 -48.19
CA LYS A 570 -78.65 -13.42 -49.02
C LYS A 570 -77.49 -12.45 -49.24
N GLY A 571 -76.27 -12.91 -48.97
CA GLY A 571 -75.04 -12.12 -49.06
C GLY A 571 -74.60 -11.50 -47.74
N ASP A 572 -75.43 -11.51 -46.69
CA ASP A 572 -75.04 -11.08 -45.35
C ASP A 572 -73.94 -12.00 -44.78
N ALA A 573 -73.03 -11.42 -44.00
CA ALA A 573 -71.93 -12.14 -43.36
C ALA A 573 -72.04 -12.06 -41.84
N VAL A 574 -71.96 -13.20 -41.16
CA VAL A 574 -72.12 -13.37 -39.72
C VAL A 574 -70.76 -13.77 -39.12
N TYR A 575 -70.34 -13.08 -38.07
CA TYR A 575 -69.08 -13.34 -37.38
C TYR A 575 -69.27 -13.46 -35.86
N VAL A 576 -68.68 -14.52 -35.30
CA VAL A 576 -68.52 -14.74 -33.85
C VAL A 576 -67.08 -15.12 -33.55
N PHE A 577 -66.56 -14.67 -32.42
CA PHE A 577 -65.11 -14.71 -32.15
C PHE A 577 -64.80 -14.61 -30.66
N SER A 578 -63.61 -15.09 -30.26
CA SER A 578 -62.97 -14.81 -28.97
C SER A 578 -62.18 -13.49 -29.01
N ASP A 579 -61.78 -12.94 -27.86
CA ASP A 579 -61.02 -11.68 -27.85
C ASP A 579 -59.55 -11.81 -28.27
N GLY A 580 -58.97 -13.01 -28.32
CA GLY A 580 -57.53 -13.15 -28.57
C GLY A 580 -57.05 -12.46 -29.85
N TYR A 581 -57.88 -12.39 -30.89
CA TYR A 581 -57.54 -11.61 -32.09
C TYR A 581 -57.39 -10.11 -31.78
N ALA A 582 -58.34 -9.55 -31.04
CA ALA A 582 -58.33 -8.14 -30.64
C ALA A 582 -57.27 -7.85 -29.57
N ASP A 583 -56.96 -8.82 -28.71
CA ASP A 583 -56.01 -8.68 -27.61
C ASP A 583 -54.56 -8.89 -28.03
N GLN A 584 -54.31 -9.36 -29.27
CA GLN A 584 -52.97 -9.51 -29.81
C GLN A 584 -52.17 -8.21 -29.78
N PHE A 585 -51.02 -8.25 -29.12
CA PHE A 585 -50.03 -7.17 -29.14
C PHE A 585 -49.22 -7.19 -30.43
N GLY A 586 -48.95 -6.00 -30.97
CA GLY A 586 -48.27 -5.86 -32.25
C GLY A 586 -48.09 -4.42 -32.74
N GLY A 587 -47.73 -4.29 -34.01
CA GLY A 587 -47.43 -3.02 -34.66
C GLY A 587 -46.11 -2.39 -34.17
N LYS A 588 -45.76 -1.22 -34.74
CA LYS A 588 -44.50 -0.52 -34.41
C LYS A 588 -44.41 -0.08 -32.94
N GLU A 589 -45.55 0.12 -32.27
CA GLU A 589 -45.64 0.63 -30.91
C GLU A 589 -45.97 -0.46 -29.88
N GLY A 590 -46.08 -1.74 -30.29
CA GLY A 590 -46.38 -2.85 -29.39
C GLY A 590 -47.71 -2.70 -28.66
N LYS A 591 -48.79 -2.34 -29.36
CA LYS A 591 -50.13 -2.11 -28.78
C LYS A 591 -51.06 -3.28 -29.09
N LYS A 592 -52.13 -3.44 -28.30
CA LYS A 592 -53.24 -4.36 -28.61
C LYS A 592 -53.88 -3.99 -29.94
N PHE A 593 -54.34 -4.98 -30.70
CA PHE A 593 -55.03 -4.76 -31.97
C PHE A 593 -56.36 -4.02 -31.77
N MET A 594 -57.07 -4.28 -30.67
CA MET A 594 -58.37 -3.72 -30.28
C MET A 594 -59.53 -4.14 -31.18
N THR A 595 -60.71 -4.32 -30.59
CA THR A 595 -61.95 -4.68 -31.30
C THR A 595 -62.32 -3.67 -32.40
N LYS A 596 -61.96 -2.39 -32.24
CA LYS A 596 -62.18 -1.35 -33.24
C LYS A 596 -61.47 -1.65 -34.57
N ASN A 597 -60.20 -2.07 -34.51
CA ASN A 597 -59.44 -2.41 -35.71
C ASN A 597 -59.91 -3.73 -36.30
N PHE A 598 -60.35 -4.68 -35.44
CA PHE A 598 -60.96 -5.92 -35.89
C PHE A 598 -62.27 -5.70 -36.67
N LYS A 599 -63.17 -4.83 -36.18
CA LYS A 599 -64.36 -4.42 -36.95
C LYS A 599 -63.99 -3.81 -38.30
N SER A 600 -62.97 -2.95 -38.32
CA SER A 600 -62.49 -2.30 -39.54
C SER A 600 -61.92 -3.32 -40.54
N LEU A 601 -61.19 -4.33 -40.04
CA LEU A 601 -60.69 -5.44 -40.84
C LEU A 601 -61.83 -6.25 -41.46
N LEU A 602 -62.83 -6.66 -40.66
CA LEU A 602 -63.97 -7.42 -41.16
C LEU A 602 -64.78 -6.65 -42.21
N LEU A 603 -65.00 -5.34 -42.00
CA LEU A 603 -65.64 -4.47 -42.99
C LEU A 603 -64.86 -4.40 -44.30
N ASN A 604 -63.54 -4.31 -44.25
CA ASN A 604 -62.69 -4.25 -45.44
C ASN A 604 -62.73 -5.55 -46.27
N VAL A 605 -63.06 -6.69 -45.65
CA VAL A 605 -63.07 -7.99 -46.32
C VAL A 605 -64.48 -8.49 -46.68
N ALA A 606 -65.54 -7.89 -46.12
CA ALA A 606 -66.93 -8.36 -46.20
C ALA A 606 -67.48 -8.67 -47.61
N GLY A 607 -66.95 -8.02 -48.66
CA GLY A 607 -67.35 -8.27 -50.05
C GLY A 607 -66.70 -9.48 -50.73
N LYS A 608 -65.67 -10.06 -50.12
CA LYS A 608 -64.87 -11.16 -50.71
C LYS A 608 -65.46 -12.53 -50.32
N PRO A 609 -65.15 -13.62 -51.07
CA PRO A 609 -65.44 -14.98 -50.63
C PRO A 609 -64.82 -15.28 -49.25
N MET A 610 -65.47 -16.07 -48.41
CA MET A 610 -65.03 -16.33 -47.02
C MET A 610 -63.61 -16.92 -46.96
N MET A 611 -63.23 -17.73 -47.95
CA MET A 611 -61.85 -18.23 -48.06
C MET A 611 -60.81 -17.12 -48.28
N GLU A 612 -61.14 -16.06 -49.01
CA GLU A 612 -60.24 -14.89 -49.16
C GLU A 612 -60.24 -14.01 -47.91
N GLN A 613 -61.38 -13.92 -47.23
CA GLN A 613 -61.48 -13.22 -45.95
C GLN A 613 -60.60 -13.89 -44.90
N GLU A 614 -60.67 -15.22 -44.78
CA GLU A 614 -59.81 -16.01 -43.88
C GLU A 614 -58.33 -15.73 -44.13
N LYS A 615 -57.89 -15.71 -45.40
CA LYS A 615 -56.50 -15.39 -45.76
C LYS A 615 -56.09 -13.98 -45.33
N GLN A 616 -57.00 -13.00 -45.43
CA GLN A 616 -56.71 -11.62 -45.05
C GLN A 616 -56.74 -11.43 -43.53
N VAL A 617 -57.63 -12.12 -42.82
CA VAL A 617 -57.62 -12.21 -41.36
C VAL A 617 -56.30 -12.85 -40.90
N LEU A 618 -55.87 -13.93 -41.55
CA LEU A 618 -54.60 -14.57 -41.24
C LEU A 618 -53.39 -13.66 -41.48
N SER A 619 -53.32 -13.01 -42.65
CA SER A 619 -52.23 -12.10 -42.98
C SER A 619 -52.19 -10.92 -42.02
N ALA A 620 -53.33 -10.27 -41.78
CA ALA A 620 -53.42 -9.12 -40.89
C ALA A 620 -52.99 -9.46 -39.46
N HIS A 621 -53.30 -10.67 -38.97
CA HIS A 621 -52.82 -11.14 -37.68
C HIS A 621 -51.29 -11.23 -37.64
N TYR A 622 -50.66 -11.89 -38.63
CA TYR A 622 -49.20 -12.03 -38.66
C TYR A 622 -48.47 -10.71 -38.89
N ASP A 623 -49.01 -9.85 -39.76
CA ASP A 623 -48.48 -8.53 -40.04
C ASP A 623 -48.54 -7.64 -38.80
N TRP A 624 -49.63 -7.71 -38.03
CA TRP A 624 -49.74 -7.00 -36.77
C TRP A 624 -48.82 -7.58 -35.70
N LYS A 625 -48.90 -8.89 -35.44
CA LYS A 625 -48.13 -9.58 -34.42
C LYS A 625 -46.62 -9.41 -34.64
N GLY A 626 -46.14 -9.50 -35.87
CA GLY A 626 -44.72 -9.39 -36.19
C GLY A 626 -43.87 -10.35 -35.35
N SER A 627 -42.86 -9.80 -34.67
CA SER A 627 -41.97 -10.56 -33.77
C SER A 627 -42.52 -10.83 -32.38
N TYR A 628 -43.71 -10.28 -32.03
CA TYR A 628 -44.31 -10.54 -30.73
C TYR A 628 -44.86 -11.98 -30.66
N GLU A 629 -44.91 -12.54 -29.46
CA GLU A 629 -45.55 -13.83 -29.22
C GLU A 629 -47.07 -13.71 -29.28
N GLN A 630 -47.74 -14.83 -29.57
CA GLN A 630 -49.19 -14.89 -29.46
C GLN A 630 -49.56 -14.84 -27.97
N VAL A 631 -50.42 -13.90 -27.59
CA VAL A 631 -50.71 -13.64 -26.17
C VAL A 631 -51.86 -14.49 -25.64
N ASP A 632 -52.77 -14.89 -26.50
CA ASP A 632 -53.98 -15.64 -26.15
C ASP A 632 -54.42 -16.61 -27.27
N ASP A 633 -55.32 -17.54 -26.95
CA ASP A 633 -55.98 -18.39 -27.95
C ASP A 633 -56.84 -17.51 -28.89
N ILE A 634 -56.97 -17.90 -30.17
CA ILE A 634 -57.71 -17.11 -31.15
C ILE A 634 -58.73 -17.97 -31.88
N LEU A 635 -59.98 -17.53 -31.87
CA LEU A 635 -61.09 -18.12 -32.60
C LEU A 635 -61.89 -17.04 -33.32
N VAL A 636 -62.08 -17.22 -34.63
CA VAL A 636 -63.02 -16.42 -35.44
C VAL A 636 -63.77 -17.36 -36.38
N ILE A 637 -65.10 -17.34 -36.31
CA ILE A 637 -65.97 -18.06 -37.25
C ILE A 637 -66.66 -17.02 -38.13
N GLY A 638 -66.56 -17.19 -39.44
CA GLY A 638 -67.25 -16.36 -40.43
C GLY A 638 -68.17 -17.22 -41.31
N VAL A 639 -69.43 -16.81 -41.45
CA VAL A 639 -70.45 -17.50 -42.25
C VAL A 639 -71.14 -16.50 -43.17
N LYS A 640 -71.24 -16.80 -44.47
CA LYS A 640 -72.00 -15.99 -45.42
C LYS A 640 -73.30 -16.71 -45.81
N ILE A 641 -74.41 -15.97 -45.84
CA ILE A 641 -75.78 -16.47 -46.07
C ILE A 641 -76.14 -16.53 -47.55
#